data_AF-A0A0L9VD00-F1
#
_entry.id   AF-A0A0L9VD00-F1
#
_cell.length_a   1.000
_cell.length_b   1.000
_cell.length_c   1.000
_cell.angle_alpha   90.00
_cell.angle_beta   90.00
_cell.angle_gamma   90.00
#
_symmetry.space_group_name_H-M   'P 1'
#
loop_
_entity.id
_entity.type
_entity.pdbx_description
1 polymer ?
#
loop_
_entity_poly.entity_id
_entity_poly.type
_entity_poly.pdbx_seq_one_letter_code
_entity_poly.pdbx_strand_id
1 'polypeptide(L)'
;MADHRNGNTQPSNGKASVAGTGYSIDLNAFQSRLKTFYSHWDEHKTDLWGSSDAIAIACPPPSEDLRYLKSTALNLWLLGFEFPETIMVFMKKQIHILCSQKKASILESVKKSAREAVGADLVLHVKPKNDDGTALMDAIFRAIRALPKSDDHDSSTVGYISRESPEGKLLETWTEKLKNTKFNLIDVANGLSSLFAAKSNEELTSIKRAAYLTTSVMKNFVVTKLENVIDEEKKVSHSALMEETEKVILEPSKVNCKLKADNVDICYPPIFQSGGVFDLRPSAVSNDELLHYDSASVIICAVGARYKSYCSNIARTFLIDADPLQSRAYGVLLKAHEAVTGSMKPGNKLSAAYQAAVSVVERDAPDLVSYLTKSAGTGIGIEFRESGLNLNAKNEQIIREGMVFNVSIGFQNLQIEKSKSKNKHFSLLLADTVIINKDKTEVVTSMSSKALKDVAYSFNEDEEEEKPSTKVDTKGAEPFTKTTLRSDNHEISKEELRRQHQAELARQKNEETARRLAGGGSQAGDNRSSARASTELVAYKNINDLPPPREMMIQIDQKNEAVLLPINGSMVPFHVAFIRTVSSQQDTNRNCYVRVIFNVPGTPFSPHDANSMKFPGSIYLKEASFRSKDSRHISEVVQSIKTLRRQVVARESERAERATLVTQEKLQLANNRFKPIRLSDLWIRPAFGGRGRKIPGTLEAHVNGFRYSTTRQDERVDIMFGNIKHAFFQPAENEMITLLHFHLHNHIMVGNKKTKDVQFYVEVMDMVQNVGGGKRSAYDPDELEEEQRERDRKNKINVEFQTFVNRVNDLWGQAQFNGLELEFDQPLRELGFPGVPHKSSVFIVPTSSCLVELIETPFLVVSLSEIEIVNLERVGLGQKNFDMTIVFKDFKRDVLRIDSIPSTSLDGIKEWLDTTDIKYYESRLNLNWRQILKTITDDPQSFIEGGGWEFLNLEATDSESENSEESDKGYEPSDVEPESDSEDEASDSESLVESEDDDEDEDSDEDSEEEKGKTWEELEREASNADREKGNESDSEDDRKRRKAKSFGKSRGTNLSSSMPKRAKLR
;
A
#
# COMPACT_ATOMS: atom_id res chain seq x y z
N MET A 1 -18.82 -47.96 59.76
CA MET A 1 -18.50 -46.84 60.66
C MET A 1 -17.17 -46.30 60.15
N ALA A 2 -17.15 -45.28 59.28
CA ALA A 2 -17.56 -43.89 59.51
C ALA A 2 -16.60 -43.20 60.49
N ASP A 3 -15.93 -42.07 60.20
CA ASP A 3 -15.77 -41.31 58.95
C ASP A 3 -14.42 -40.54 59.00
N HIS A 4 -13.87 -39.85 57.99
CA HIS A 4 -14.43 -39.22 56.78
C HIS A 4 -13.54 -39.46 55.52
N ARG A 5 -13.97 -38.91 54.37
CA ARG A 5 -13.12 -38.54 53.22
C ARG A 5 -13.26 -37.05 52.91
N ASN A 6 -12.19 -36.39 52.49
CA ASN A 6 -12.24 -35.24 51.58
C ASN A 6 -10.86 -35.07 50.91
N GLY A 7 -10.73 -35.59 49.69
CA GLY A 7 -9.61 -35.33 48.79
C GLY A 7 -10.01 -34.26 47.78
N ASN A 8 -9.10 -33.31 47.51
CA ASN A 8 -9.39 -32.15 46.68
C ASN A 8 -9.20 -32.53 45.19
N THR A 9 -10.27 -32.55 44.40
CA THR A 9 -10.23 -32.86 42.95
C THR A 9 -10.89 -31.76 42.13
N GLN A 10 -10.10 -31.05 41.33
CA GLN A 10 -10.58 -30.16 40.28
C GLN A 10 -11.18 -30.96 39.11
N PRO A 11 -12.27 -30.50 38.48
CA PRO A 11 -12.68 -30.96 37.16
C PRO A 11 -12.29 -29.95 36.05
N SER A 12 -11.45 -30.42 35.13
CA SER A 12 -11.45 -30.14 33.67
C SER A 12 -12.05 -28.82 33.14
N ASN A 13 -11.19 -27.92 32.64
CA ASN A 13 -11.59 -26.87 31.70
C ASN A 13 -11.72 -27.45 30.28
N GLY A 14 -12.89 -27.28 29.66
CA GLY A 14 -13.16 -27.66 28.27
C GLY A 14 -12.77 -26.58 27.27
N LYS A 15 -12.28 -27.02 26.11
CA LYS A 15 -11.82 -26.25 24.93
C LYS A 15 -12.63 -24.98 24.63
N ALA A 16 -11.93 -23.87 24.39
CA ALA A 16 -12.45 -22.70 23.68
C ALA A 16 -11.74 -22.58 22.32
N SER A 17 -12.48 -22.22 21.28
CA SER A 17 -12.09 -22.33 19.87
C SER A 17 -11.63 -21.01 19.25
N VAL A 18 -10.58 -21.08 18.42
CA VAL A 18 -10.26 -20.27 17.22
C VAL A 18 -10.27 -18.73 17.36
N ALA A 19 -9.19 -18.10 16.89
CA ALA A 19 -8.97 -16.67 16.95
C ALA A 19 -10.08 -15.85 16.25
N GLY A 20 -10.53 -14.79 16.92
CA GLY A 20 -11.42 -13.78 16.35
C GLY A 20 -11.15 -12.43 17.02
N THR A 21 -11.14 -11.36 16.22
CA THR A 21 -10.95 -9.99 16.70
C THR A 21 -12.05 -9.61 17.69
N GLY A 22 -11.67 -9.37 18.95
CA GLY A 22 -12.60 -9.17 20.05
C GLY A 22 -13.28 -7.79 20.01
N TYR A 23 -14.56 -7.75 19.62
CA TYR A 23 -15.44 -6.60 19.81
C TYR A 23 -15.48 -6.22 21.31
N SER A 24 -14.87 -5.09 21.66
CA SER A 24 -14.78 -4.60 23.04
C SER A 24 -15.47 -3.23 23.16
N ILE A 25 -16.50 -3.18 24.01
CA ILE A 25 -17.25 -1.95 24.32
C ILE A 25 -16.43 -1.11 25.30
N ASP A 26 -16.29 0.20 25.07
CA ASP A 26 -15.73 1.12 26.06
C ASP A 26 -16.73 1.27 27.22
N LEU A 27 -16.45 0.58 28.32
CA LEU A 27 -17.28 0.56 29.52
C LEU A 27 -17.38 1.94 30.19
N ASN A 28 -16.34 2.79 30.10
CA ASN A 28 -16.35 4.12 30.71
C ASN A 28 -17.21 5.08 29.89
N ALA A 29 -17.07 5.06 28.57
CA ALA A 29 -17.93 5.82 27.67
C ALA A 29 -19.39 5.39 27.82
N PHE A 30 -19.67 4.08 27.88
CA PHE A 30 -21.00 3.53 28.14
C PHE A 30 -21.58 4.04 29.47
N GLN A 31 -20.84 3.93 30.60
CA GLN A 31 -21.33 4.41 31.90
C GLN A 31 -21.67 5.91 31.88
N SER A 32 -20.78 6.72 31.32
CA SER A 32 -20.95 8.18 31.22
C SER A 32 -22.15 8.56 30.36
N ARG A 33 -22.27 7.97 29.16
CA ARG A 33 -23.37 8.23 28.22
C ARG A 33 -24.72 7.70 28.73
N LEU A 34 -24.75 6.53 29.36
CA LEU A 34 -25.96 5.99 29.99
C LEU A 34 -26.47 6.90 31.11
N LYS A 35 -25.55 7.39 31.97
CA LYS A 35 -25.90 8.34 33.03
C LYS A 35 -26.45 9.65 32.45
N THR A 36 -25.80 10.21 31.44
CA THR A 36 -26.26 11.42 30.74
C THR A 36 -27.66 11.22 30.13
N PHE A 37 -27.93 10.08 29.50
CA PHE A 37 -29.24 9.74 28.95
C PHE A 37 -30.33 9.70 30.03
N TYR A 38 -30.10 8.99 31.14
CA TYR A 38 -31.08 8.91 32.22
C TYR A 38 -31.29 10.25 32.94
N SER A 39 -30.23 11.04 33.14
CA SER A 39 -30.36 12.40 33.70
C SER A 39 -31.19 13.32 32.78
N HIS A 40 -30.89 13.35 31.48
CA HIS A 40 -31.63 14.15 30.50
C HIS A 40 -33.08 13.67 30.33
N TRP A 41 -33.35 12.37 30.52
CA TRP A 41 -34.71 11.81 30.55
C TRP A 41 -35.51 12.26 31.77
N ASP A 42 -34.94 12.24 32.98
CA ASP A 42 -35.64 12.68 34.21
C ASP A 42 -35.79 14.22 34.25
N GLU A 43 -34.76 14.99 33.83
CA GLU A 43 -34.76 16.46 33.79
C GLU A 43 -35.76 17.05 32.78
N HIS A 44 -35.89 16.44 31.59
CA HIS A 44 -36.78 16.92 30.53
C HIS A 44 -37.96 15.98 30.27
N LYS A 45 -38.40 15.22 31.29
CA LYS A 45 -39.36 14.11 31.14
C LYS A 45 -40.63 14.52 30.38
N THR A 46 -41.22 15.65 30.75
CA THR A 46 -42.45 16.16 30.12
C THR A 46 -42.16 16.85 28.78
N ASP A 47 -41.16 17.73 28.74
CA ASP A 47 -40.94 18.65 27.61
C ASP A 47 -40.43 17.97 26.33
N LEU A 48 -39.51 16.99 26.48
CA LEU A 48 -38.80 16.37 25.35
C LEU A 48 -39.03 14.86 25.23
N TRP A 49 -39.44 14.21 26.32
CA TRP A 49 -39.64 12.76 26.41
C TRP A 49 -41.11 12.35 26.58
N GLY A 50 -42.05 13.30 26.47
CA GLY A 50 -43.50 13.04 26.43
C GLY A 50 -44.06 12.35 27.68
N SER A 51 -43.46 12.60 28.85
CA SER A 51 -43.78 11.92 30.12
C SER A 51 -43.62 10.40 30.10
N SER A 52 -42.85 9.84 29.16
CA SER A 52 -42.63 8.39 29.01
C SER A 52 -42.06 7.72 30.27
N ASP A 53 -42.60 6.56 30.63
CA ASP A 53 -42.19 5.72 31.77
C ASP A 53 -41.20 4.62 31.36
N ALA A 54 -41.25 4.23 30.09
CA ALA A 54 -40.28 3.39 29.42
C ALA A 54 -39.96 3.96 28.02
N ILE A 55 -38.73 3.79 27.54
CA ILE A 55 -38.33 4.16 26.18
C ILE A 55 -37.93 2.88 25.44
N ALA A 56 -38.59 2.60 24.31
CA ALA A 56 -38.34 1.45 23.46
C ALA A 56 -37.70 1.88 22.14
N ILE A 57 -36.50 1.35 21.88
CA ILE A 57 -35.70 1.60 20.68
C ILE A 57 -35.49 0.27 19.98
N ALA A 58 -35.90 0.17 18.71
CA ALA A 58 -35.81 -1.05 17.92
C ALA A 58 -34.98 -0.77 16.68
N CYS A 59 -33.93 -1.56 16.44
CA CYS A 59 -32.99 -1.37 15.34
C CYS A 59 -33.21 -2.47 14.29
N PRO A 60 -33.40 -2.12 13.01
CA PRO A 60 -33.72 -3.08 11.95
C PRO A 60 -32.56 -4.04 11.62
N PRO A 61 -32.77 -5.02 10.73
CA PRO A 61 -31.68 -5.78 10.11
C PRO A 61 -30.62 -4.88 9.43
N PRO A 62 -29.43 -5.42 9.12
CA PRO A 62 -28.46 -4.74 8.28
C PRO A 62 -29.06 -4.37 6.92
N SER A 63 -28.57 -3.28 6.34
CA SER A 63 -29.00 -2.74 5.05
C SER A 63 -27.77 -2.48 4.19
N GLU A 64 -27.86 -2.71 2.89
CA GLU A 64 -26.82 -2.30 1.93
C GLU A 64 -26.90 -0.77 1.67
N ASP A 65 -28.11 -0.20 1.67
CA ASP A 65 -28.29 1.26 1.63
C ASP A 65 -27.70 1.94 2.89
N LEU A 66 -26.87 2.97 2.67
CA LEU A 66 -26.33 3.82 3.73
C LEU A 66 -27.44 4.72 4.31
N ARG A 67 -28.02 4.30 5.45
CA ARG A 67 -29.19 4.94 6.07
C ARG A 67 -28.93 5.38 7.51
N TYR A 68 -29.16 6.67 7.79
CA TYR A 68 -29.05 7.24 9.14
C TYR A 68 -30.35 7.06 9.93
N LEU A 69 -30.38 6.05 10.78
CA LEU A 69 -31.46 5.81 11.74
C LEU A 69 -31.07 6.33 13.13
N LYS A 70 -32.02 6.94 13.83
CA LYS A 70 -31.85 7.49 15.17
C LYS A 70 -31.82 6.38 16.23
N SER A 71 -32.44 5.24 15.96
CA SER A 71 -32.23 3.98 16.70
C SER A 71 -30.77 3.50 16.61
N THR A 72 -30.22 3.37 15.40
CA THR A 72 -28.82 3.01 15.18
C THR A 72 -27.85 4.04 15.77
N ALA A 73 -28.16 5.34 15.67
CA ALA A 73 -27.35 6.39 16.29
C ALA A 73 -27.25 6.25 17.81
N LEU A 74 -28.32 5.80 18.50
CA LEU A 74 -28.27 5.51 19.93
C LEU A 74 -27.35 4.32 20.24
N ASN A 75 -27.37 3.24 19.46
CA ASN A 75 -26.46 2.11 19.63
C ASN A 75 -25.00 2.55 19.49
N LEU A 76 -24.68 3.27 18.41
CA LEU A 76 -23.34 3.80 18.15
C LEU A 76 -22.88 4.76 19.24
N TRP A 77 -23.75 5.66 19.70
CA TRP A 77 -23.44 6.58 20.79
C TRP A 77 -23.20 5.82 22.10
N LEU A 78 -24.10 4.93 22.50
CA LEU A 78 -24.08 4.29 23.81
C LEU A 78 -23.03 3.17 23.91
N LEU A 79 -22.89 2.35 22.86
CA LEU A 79 -22.11 1.09 22.87
C LEU A 79 -20.90 1.11 21.93
N GLY A 80 -20.78 2.09 21.04
CA GLY A 80 -19.69 2.19 20.06
C GLY A 80 -19.84 1.29 18.82
N PHE A 81 -20.89 0.46 18.75
CA PHE A 81 -21.15 -0.49 17.68
C PHE A 81 -22.64 -0.52 17.33
N GLU A 82 -22.96 -0.92 16.10
CA GLU A 82 -24.34 -1.18 15.69
C GLU A 82 -24.81 -2.54 16.20
N PHE A 83 -26.04 -2.60 16.71
CA PHE A 83 -26.72 -3.84 17.06
C PHE A 83 -27.98 -3.99 16.20
N PRO A 84 -27.87 -4.51 14.96
CA PRO A 84 -29.03 -4.79 14.10
C PRO A 84 -29.99 -5.80 14.76
N GLU A 85 -31.23 -5.92 14.29
CA GLU A 85 -32.26 -6.84 14.82
C GLU A 85 -32.28 -6.89 16.36
N THR A 86 -32.27 -5.73 17.01
CA THR A 86 -32.17 -5.62 18.48
C THR A 86 -33.17 -4.61 19.00
N ILE A 87 -33.90 -4.98 20.06
CA ILE A 87 -34.85 -4.11 20.75
C ILE A 87 -34.33 -3.84 22.15
N MET A 88 -34.07 -2.58 22.47
CA MET A 88 -33.66 -2.09 23.78
C MET A 88 -34.81 -1.32 24.41
N VAL A 89 -35.23 -1.71 25.61
CA VAL A 89 -36.28 -1.02 26.39
C VAL A 89 -35.70 -0.57 27.72
N PHE A 90 -35.59 0.75 27.87
CA PHE A 90 -35.07 1.42 29.05
C PHE A 90 -36.22 1.75 30.01
N MET A 91 -36.04 1.41 31.29
CA MET A 91 -36.95 1.71 32.39
C MET A 91 -36.15 2.24 33.59
N LYS A 92 -36.82 2.89 34.56
CA LYS A 92 -36.17 3.52 35.72
C LYS A 92 -35.35 2.58 36.62
N LYS A 93 -35.57 1.25 36.56
CA LYS A 93 -34.81 0.24 37.33
C LYS A 93 -34.31 -0.95 36.50
N GLN A 94 -34.68 -1.06 35.24
CA GLN A 94 -34.37 -2.22 34.39
C GLN A 94 -34.10 -1.78 32.96
N ILE A 95 -33.16 -2.45 32.30
CA ILE A 95 -32.92 -2.30 30.86
C ILE A 95 -33.12 -3.68 30.26
N HIS A 96 -34.14 -3.84 29.41
CA HIS A 96 -34.39 -5.09 28.71
C HIS A 96 -33.79 -5.03 27.31
N ILE A 97 -33.03 -6.04 26.90
CA ILE A 97 -32.53 -6.15 25.53
C ILE A 97 -32.96 -7.48 24.93
N LEU A 98 -33.73 -7.44 23.84
CA LEU A 98 -34.06 -8.60 23.02
C LEU A 98 -33.11 -8.64 21.82
N CYS A 99 -32.25 -9.67 21.78
CA CYS A 99 -31.21 -9.82 20.75
C CYS A 99 -30.81 -11.29 20.55
N SER A 100 -29.90 -11.58 19.60
CA SER A 100 -29.37 -12.93 19.39
C SER A 100 -28.32 -13.33 20.43
N GLN A 101 -28.07 -14.64 20.59
CA GLN A 101 -27.11 -15.18 21.58
C GLN A 101 -25.71 -14.55 21.48
N LYS A 102 -25.20 -14.30 20.27
CA LYS A 102 -23.88 -13.67 20.06
C LYS A 102 -23.86 -12.23 20.60
N LYS A 103 -24.92 -11.46 20.38
CA LYS A 103 -25.07 -10.07 20.86
C LYS A 103 -25.23 -10.05 22.38
N ALA A 104 -26.02 -10.97 22.94
CA ALA A 104 -26.19 -11.11 24.39
C ALA A 104 -24.85 -11.38 25.12
N SER A 105 -24.00 -12.27 24.58
CA SER A 105 -22.69 -12.56 25.18
C SER A 105 -21.76 -11.33 25.23
N ILE A 106 -21.84 -10.43 24.25
CA ILE A 106 -21.09 -9.16 24.25
C ILE A 106 -21.70 -8.21 25.31
N LEU A 107 -23.03 -8.12 25.37
CA LEU A 107 -23.75 -7.19 26.26
C LEU A 107 -23.76 -7.60 27.74
N GLU A 108 -23.43 -8.84 28.11
CA GLU A 108 -23.18 -9.19 29.52
C GLU A 108 -22.05 -8.36 30.14
N SER A 109 -21.06 -7.91 29.34
CA SER A 109 -19.96 -7.05 29.81
C SER A 109 -20.43 -5.71 30.39
N VAL A 110 -21.51 -5.11 29.85
CA VAL A 110 -22.03 -3.81 30.29
C VAL A 110 -23.00 -3.90 31.47
N LYS A 111 -23.37 -5.11 31.93
CA LYS A 111 -24.34 -5.35 33.01
C LYS A 111 -23.93 -4.75 34.35
N LYS A 112 -22.66 -4.93 34.73
CA LYS A 112 -22.10 -4.31 35.95
C LYS A 112 -22.10 -2.78 35.81
N SER A 113 -21.63 -2.29 34.68
CA SER A 113 -21.58 -0.86 34.35
C SER A 113 -22.95 -0.17 34.38
N ALA A 114 -24.01 -0.81 33.87
CA ALA A 114 -25.36 -0.25 33.90
C ALA A 114 -25.88 -0.08 35.34
N ARG A 115 -25.64 -1.08 36.20
CA ARG A 115 -25.99 -1.03 37.61
C ARG A 115 -25.19 0.04 38.37
N GLU A 116 -23.90 0.19 38.08
CA GLU A 116 -23.04 1.22 38.70
C GLU A 116 -23.38 2.64 38.26
N ALA A 117 -23.75 2.85 36.98
CA ALA A 117 -24.00 4.17 36.42
C ALA A 117 -25.38 4.75 36.79
N VAL A 118 -26.45 3.93 36.74
CA VAL A 118 -27.85 4.39 36.89
C VAL A 118 -28.70 3.51 37.81
N GLY A 119 -28.12 2.47 38.44
CA GLY A 119 -28.86 1.57 39.33
C GLY A 119 -29.87 0.66 38.62
N ALA A 120 -29.76 0.51 37.29
CA ALA A 120 -30.68 -0.32 36.50
C ALA A 120 -30.10 -1.72 36.24
N ASP A 121 -30.94 -2.74 36.41
CA ASP A 121 -30.58 -4.13 36.13
C ASP A 121 -30.75 -4.45 34.64
N LEU A 122 -29.68 -4.93 34.00
CA LEU A 122 -29.70 -5.39 32.62
C LEU A 122 -30.28 -6.82 32.51
N VAL A 123 -31.36 -6.95 31.74
CA VAL A 123 -32.09 -8.21 31.51
C VAL A 123 -32.01 -8.54 30.02
N LEU A 124 -31.19 -9.54 29.68
CA LEU A 124 -31.01 -10.00 28.31
C LEU A 124 -32.03 -11.10 27.97
N HIS A 125 -32.82 -10.86 26.93
CA HIS A 125 -33.74 -11.83 26.32
C HIS A 125 -33.09 -12.37 25.05
N VAL A 126 -32.64 -13.62 25.08
CA VAL A 126 -32.00 -14.26 23.93
C VAL A 126 -33.06 -14.81 22.99
N LYS A 127 -33.12 -14.31 21.75
CA LYS A 127 -33.98 -14.86 20.68
C LYS A 127 -33.28 -16.04 19.99
N PRO A 128 -33.87 -17.25 19.98
CA PRO A 128 -33.41 -18.35 19.13
C PRO A 128 -33.51 -18.00 17.63
N LYS A 129 -32.77 -18.74 16.78
CA LYS A 129 -32.80 -18.51 15.31
C LYS A 129 -34.19 -18.73 14.72
N ASN A 130 -34.89 -19.79 15.15
CA ASN A 130 -36.17 -20.22 14.58
C ASN A 130 -37.41 -19.65 15.32
N ASP A 131 -37.20 -18.70 16.24
CA ASP A 131 -38.24 -18.10 17.09
C ASP A 131 -38.56 -16.68 16.60
N ASP A 132 -39.83 -16.27 16.65
CA ASP A 132 -40.29 -14.93 16.23
C ASP A 132 -40.04 -13.85 17.31
N GLY A 133 -39.68 -14.24 18.53
CA GLY A 133 -39.49 -13.39 19.69
C GLY A 133 -40.79 -13.10 20.45
N THR A 134 -41.96 -13.59 20.01
CA THR A 134 -43.28 -13.20 20.53
C THR A 134 -43.40 -13.33 22.05
N ALA A 135 -42.99 -14.48 22.60
CA ALA A 135 -43.07 -14.74 24.04
C ALA A 135 -42.12 -13.84 24.87
N LEU A 136 -40.99 -13.44 24.28
CA LEU A 136 -40.00 -12.55 24.88
C LEU A 136 -40.49 -11.10 24.88
N MET A 137 -41.11 -10.65 23.78
CA MET A 137 -41.79 -9.36 23.70
C MET A 137 -42.90 -9.26 24.77
N ASP A 138 -43.70 -10.31 24.93
CA ASP A 138 -44.76 -10.37 25.95
C ASP A 138 -44.20 -10.40 27.39
N ALA A 139 -42.97 -10.86 27.61
CA ALA A 139 -42.27 -10.69 28.89
C ALA A 139 -41.88 -9.22 29.13
N ILE A 140 -41.36 -8.51 28.11
CA ILE A 140 -41.03 -7.08 28.19
C ILE A 140 -42.30 -6.25 28.45
N PHE A 141 -43.41 -6.50 27.73
CA PHE A 141 -44.66 -5.78 27.96
C PHE A 141 -45.27 -6.05 29.35
N ARG A 142 -45.04 -7.23 29.94
CA ARG A 142 -45.40 -7.50 31.34
C ARG A 142 -44.56 -6.68 32.31
N ALA A 143 -43.26 -6.51 32.05
CA ALA A 143 -42.40 -5.64 32.86
C ALA A 143 -42.84 -4.16 32.79
N ILE A 144 -43.17 -3.63 31.60
CA ILE A 144 -43.71 -2.26 31.46
C ILE A 144 -44.98 -2.07 32.29
N ARG A 145 -45.93 -3.03 32.24
CA ARG A 145 -47.19 -2.97 33.01
C ARG A 145 -47.00 -3.08 34.52
N ALA A 146 -45.87 -3.60 34.98
CA ALA A 146 -45.53 -3.73 36.39
C ALA A 146 -44.83 -2.48 36.96
N LEU A 147 -44.53 -1.47 36.13
CA LEU A 147 -44.03 -0.18 36.60
C LEU A 147 -45.08 0.54 37.46
N PRO A 148 -44.69 1.28 38.52
CA PRO A 148 -45.62 2.08 39.30
C PRO A 148 -46.33 3.09 38.40
N LYS A 149 -47.67 3.10 38.38
CA LYS A 149 -48.44 4.14 37.70
C LYS A 149 -48.20 5.48 38.42
N SER A 150 -48.08 6.56 37.65
CA SER A 150 -48.22 7.92 38.18
C SER A 150 -49.71 8.22 38.42
N ASP A 151 -50.01 9.03 39.43
CA ASP A 151 -51.38 9.21 39.98
C ASP A 151 -52.43 9.82 39.03
N ASP A 152 -52.05 10.20 37.79
CA ASP A 152 -52.90 10.93 36.84
C ASP A 152 -53.24 10.14 35.55
N HIS A 153 -52.63 8.96 35.32
CA HIS A 153 -52.86 8.17 34.10
C HIS A 153 -53.04 6.66 34.37
N ASP A 154 -54.15 6.10 33.87
CA ASP A 154 -54.51 4.68 34.07
C ASP A 154 -53.72 3.71 33.15
N SER A 155 -52.91 4.24 32.22
CA SER A 155 -52.02 3.47 31.33
C SER A 155 -50.58 4.00 31.35
N SER A 156 -49.61 3.08 31.26
CA SER A 156 -48.18 3.41 31.15
C SER A 156 -47.87 4.10 29.82
N THR A 157 -47.01 5.12 29.84
CA THR A 157 -46.56 5.80 28.61
C THR A 157 -45.24 5.22 28.12
N VAL A 158 -45.19 4.83 26.84
CA VAL A 158 -44.00 4.26 26.19
C VAL A 158 -43.51 5.19 25.10
N GLY A 159 -42.29 5.70 25.27
CA GLY A 159 -41.58 6.46 24.26
C GLY A 159 -41.04 5.56 23.16
N TYR A 160 -41.23 5.93 21.89
CA TYR A 160 -40.67 5.24 20.73
C TYR A 160 -40.29 6.24 19.62
N ILE A 161 -39.56 5.80 18.60
CA ILE A 161 -39.24 6.64 17.44
C ILE A 161 -40.36 6.49 16.41
N SER A 162 -41.25 7.48 16.32
CA SER A 162 -42.47 7.39 15.51
C SER A 162 -42.25 7.42 13.99
N ARG A 163 -41.10 7.93 13.55
CA ARG A 163 -40.78 8.18 12.14
C ARG A 163 -39.98 7.06 11.46
N GLU A 164 -39.52 6.07 12.21
CA GLU A 164 -38.79 4.93 11.65
C GLU A 164 -39.78 3.84 11.24
N SER A 165 -39.66 3.36 10.00
CA SER A 165 -40.40 2.22 9.48
C SER A 165 -39.94 0.93 10.18
N PRO A 166 -40.85 0.07 10.66
CA PRO A 166 -40.46 -1.27 11.08
C PRO A 166 -40.04 -2.08 9.86
N GLU A 167 -38.80 -2.55 9.85
CA GLU A 167 -38.23 -3.36 8.78
C GLU A 167 -37.77 -4.70 9.35
N GLY A 168 -38.19 -5.78 8.71
CA GLY A 168 -37.84 -7.14 9.10
C GLY A 168 -38.78 -7.70 10.17
N LYS A 169 -38.96 -9.02 10.12
CA LYS A 169 -39.98 -9.78 10.88
C LYS A 169 -40.01 -9.44 12.37
N LEU A 170 -38.84 -9.26 13.01
CA LEU A 170 -38.77 -8.93 14.44
C LEU A 170 -39.40 -7.56 14.77
N LEU A 171 -39.13 -6.54 13.95
CA LEU A 171 -39.62 -5.18 14.17
C LEU A 171 -41.08 -5.04 13.75
N GLU A 172 -41.47 -5.71 12.66
CA GLU A 172 -42.87 -5.80 12.23
C GLU A 172 -43.74 -6.39 13.35
N THR A 173 -43.37 -7.57 13.87
CA THR A 173 -44.08 -8.22 14.99
C THR A 173 -44.03 -7.38 16.28
N TRP A 174 -42.90 -6.74 16.59
CA TRP A 174 -42.79 -5.83 17.74
C TRP A 174 -43.74 -4.64 17.62
N THR A 175 -43.78 -3.98 16.46
CA THR A 175 -44.62 -2.80 16.22
C THR A 175 -46.09 -3.15 16.18
N GLU A 176 -46.47 -4.29 15.60
CA GLU A 176 -47.84 -4.80 15.65
C GLU A 176 -48.28 -5.06 17.10
N LYS A 177 -47.50 -5.83 17.87
CA LYS A 177 -47.80 -6.09 19.28
C LYS A 177 -47.83 -4.82 20.12
N LEU A 178 -46.90 -3.88 19.91
CA LEU A 178 -46.83 -2.60 20.62
C LEU A 178 -48.09 -1.76 20.37
N LYS A 179 -48.54 -1.65 19.11
CA LYS A 179 -49.81 -1.00 18.74
C LYS A 179 -51.04 -1.68 19.33
N ASN A 180 -51.00 -3.01 19.47
CA ASN A 180 -52.06 -3.80 20.11
C ASN A 180 -52.04 -3.75 21.65
N THR A 181 -51.10 -3.04 22.27
CA THR A 181 -51.13 -2.77 23.72
C THR A 181 -52.03 -1.58 24.06
N LYS A 182 -52.44 -1.49 25.33
CA LYS A 182 -53.12 -0.31 25.89
C LYS A 182 -52.14 0.77 26.39
N PHE A 183 -50.90 0.80 25.91
CA PHE A 183 -49.93 1.83 26.30
C PHE A 183 -50.20 3.14 25.55
N ASN A 184 -49.90 4.26 26.19
CA ASN A 184 -49.85 5.55 25.51
C ASN A 184 -48.51 5.65 24.76
N LEU A 185 -48.52 5.65 23.43
CA LEU A 185 -47.30 5.66 22.61
C LEU A 185 -46.94 7.10 22.22
N ILE A 186 -45.72 7.54 22.55
CA ILE A 186 -45.29 8.93 22.30
C ILE A 186 -43.94 9.01 21.58
N ASP A 187 -43.76 10.02 20.72
CA ASP A 187 -42.54 10.21 19.95
C ASP A 187 -41.42 10.80 20.83
N VAL A 188 -40.26 10.15 20.88
CA VAL A 188 -39.07 10.62 21.64
C VAL A 188 -37.90 11.05 20.75
N ALA A 189 -38.12 11.18 19.44
CA ALA A 189 -37.07 11.59 18.49
C ALA A 189 -36.46 12.96 18.81
N ASN A 190 -37.25 13.87 19.42
CA ASN A 190 -36.81 15.19 19.87
C ASN A 190 -35.91 15.12 21.11
N GLY A 191 -36.25 14.28 22.09
CA GLY A 191 -35.42 14.01 23.27
C GLY A 191 -34.04 13.49 22.87
N LEU A 192 -33.99 12.47 22.01
CA LEU A 192 -32.75 11.96 21.43
C LEU A 192 -31.98 13.03 20.63
N SER A 193 -32.68 13.89 19.87
CA SER A 193 -32.03 15.00 19.16
C SER A 193 -31.38 16.03 20.10
N SER A 194 -32.00 16.30 21.24
CA SER A 194 -31.46 17.22 22.26
C SER A 194 -30.29 16.60 23.03
N LEU A 195 -30.33 15.28 23.25
CA LEU A 195 -29.27 14.48 23.86
C LEU A 195 -28.00 14.46 23.01
N PHE A 196 -28.12 14.16 21.70
CA PHE A 196 -26.98 14.10 20.78
C PHE A 196 -26.45 15.48 20.36
N ALA A 197 -27.22 16.55 20.57
CA ALA A 197 -26.90 17.89 20.07
C ALA A 197 -25.51 18.42 20.51
N ALA A 198 -25.17 18.28 21.79
CA ALA A 198 -23.90 18.77 22.35
C ALA A 198 -22.88 17.62 22.44
N LYS A 199 -21.82 17.71 21.65
CA LYS A 199 -20.78 16.69 21.51
C LYS A 199 -19.72 16.86 22.60
N SER A 200 -19.26 15.76 23.20
CA SER A 200 -18.12 15.75 24.12
C SER A 200 -16.78 15.91 23.38
N ASN A 201 -15.70 16.19 24.12
CA ASN A 201 -14.36 16.41 23.55
C ASN A 201 -13.84 15.22 22.71
N GLU A 202 -14.23 13.98 23.03
CA GLU A 202 -13.89 12.78 22.24
C GLU A 202 -14.62 12.77 20.89
N GLU A 203 -15.91 13.08 20.91
CA GLU A 203 -16.78 13.17 19.73
C GLU A 203 -16.32 14.31 18.82
N LEU A 204 -16.03 15.49 19.39
CA LEU A 204 -15.43 16.62 18.68
C LEU A 204 -14.07 16.25 18.05
N THR A 205 -13.26 15.43 18.72
CA THR A 205 -11.99 14.94 18.15
C THR A 205 -12.22 14.00 16.97
N SER A 206 -13.24 13.13 17.04
CA SER A 206 -13.61 12.23 15.95
C SER A 206 -14.16 12.99 14.74
N ILE A 207 -15.02 13.99 14.97
CA ILE A 207 -15.51 14.92 13.93
C ILE A 207 -14.36 15.72 13.30
N LYS A 208 -13.38 16.21 14.10
CA LYS A 208 -12.20 16.90 13.56
C LYS A 208 -11.36 16.01 12.65
N ARG A 209 -11.22 14.72 12.97
CA ARG A 209 -10.54 13.74 12.11
C ARG A 209 -11.31 13.46 10.82
N ALA A 210 -12.63 13.28 10.92
CA ALA A 210 -13.50 13.14 9.76
C ALA A 210 -13.39 14.36 8.84
N ALA A 211 -13.50 15.57 9.39
CA ALA A 211 -13.40 16.82 8.63
C ALA A 211 -12.02 17.04 8.00
N TYR A 212 -10.95 16.67 8.70
CA TYR A 212 -9.59 16.72 8.14
C TYR A 212 -9.45 15.79 6.93
N LEU A 213 -9.94 14.54 7.02
CA LEU A 213 -9.96 13.63 5.87
C LEU A 213 -10.81 14.18 4.72
N THR A 214 -12.05 14.57 4.99
CA THR A 214 -12.97 15.19 4.01
C THR A 214 -12.33 16.36 3.26
N THR A 215 -11.58 17.21 3.97
CA THR A 215 -10.94 18.38 3.36
C THR A 215 -9.66 18.03 2.61
N SER A 216 -8.90 17.04 3.08
CA SER A 216 -7.75 16.48 2.35
C SER A 216 -8.18 15.78 1.06
N VAL A 217 -9.31 15.06 1.05
CA VAL A 217 -9.89 14.47 -0.17
C VAL A 217 -10.35 15.56 -1.12
N MET A 218 -11.11 16.56 -0.64
CA MET A 218 -11.54 17.68 -1.48
C MET A 218 -10.35 18.43 -2.11
N LYS A 219 -9.30 18.73 -1.31
CA LYS A 219 -8.16 19.53 -1.78
C LYS A 219 -7.14 18.74 -2.61
N ASN A 220 -6.70 17.58 -2.13
CA ASN A 220 -5.55 16.88 -2.68
C ASN A 220 -5.93 15.82 -3.73
N PHE A 221 -7.23 15.49 -3.84
CA PHE A 221 -7.73 14.55 -4.83
C PHE A 221 -8.79 15.18 -5.74
N VAL A 222 -9.88 15.70 -5.19
CA VAL A 222 -11.01 16.19 -6.02
C VAL A 222 -10.63 17.40 -6.87
N VAL A 223 -10.03 18.43 -6.26
CA VAL A 223 -9.57 19.63 -7.00
C VAL A 223 -8.59 19.23 -8.10
N THR A 224 -7.50 18.53 -7.75
CA THR A 224 -6.49 18.05 -8.71
C THR A 224 -7.06 17.13 -9.79
N LYS A 225 -8.03 16.27 -9.47
CA LYS A 225 -8.70 15.42 -10.46
C LYS A 225 -9.59 16.24 -11.40
N LEU A 226 -10.30 17.25 -10.90
CA LEU A 226 -11.09 18.15 -11.74
C LEU A 226 -10.20 19.01 -12.63
N GLU A 227 -9.12 19.59 -12.10
CA GLU A 227 -8.09 20.33 -12.85
C GLU A 227 -7.55 19.46 -14.00
N ASN A 228 -7.01 18.27 -13.71
CA ASN A 228 -6.50 17.36 -14.74
C ASN A 228 -7.57 16.96 -15.78
N VAL A 229 -8.82 16.71 -15.35
CA VAL A 229 -9.90 16.32 -16.28
C VAL A 229 -10.29 17.47 -17.22
N ILE A 230 -10.22 18.71 -16.74
CA ILE A 230 -10.51 19.93 -17.51
C ILE A 230 -9.34 20.22 -18.46
N ASP A 231 -8.09 20.21 -17.96
CA ASP A 231 -6.88 20.51 -18.73
C ASP A 231 -6.57 19.46 -19.82
N GLU A 232 -6.84 18.19 -19.56
CA GLU A 232 -6.65 17.08 -20.51
C GLU A 232 -7.88 16.81 -21.39
N GLU A 233 -8.92 17.67 -21.33
CA GLU A 233 -10.24 17.52 -21.97
C GLU A 233 -10.88 16.11 -21.81
N LYS A 234 -10.69 15.47 -20.66
CA LYS A 234 -11.11 14.07 -20.45
C LYS A 234 -12.62 13.94 -20.23
N LYS A 235 -13.23 13.04 -21.02
CA LYS A 235 -14.65 12.67 -20.88
C LYS A 235 -14.85 11.70 -19.72
N VAL A 236 -15.18 12.23 -18.55
CA VAL A 236 -15.47 11.46 -17.32
C VAL A 236 -16.90 11.72 -16.85
N SER A 237 -17.64 10.69 -16.42
CA SER A 237 -18.99 10.87 -15.84
C SER A 237 -18.95 11.32 -14.38
N HIS A 238 -20.02 11.95 -13.90
CA HIS A 238 -20.14 12.29 -12.47
C HIS A 238 -20.11 11.03 -11.57
N SER A 239 -20.68 9.92 -12.03
CA SER A 239 -20.63 8.61 -11.36
C SER A 239 -19.21 8.03 -11.26
N ALA A 240 -18.37 8.18 -12.28
CA ALA A 240 -16.97 7.75 -12.21
C ALA A 240 -16.16 8.59 -11.21
N LEU A 241 -16.35 9.92 -11.20
CA LEU A 241 -15.72 10.81 -10.21
C LEU A 241 -16.18 10.50 -8.78
N MET A 242 -17.45 10.15 -8.58
CA MET A 242 -17.99 9.67 -7.30
C MET A 242 -17.26 8.42 -6.83
N GLU A 243 -17.21 7.38 -7.66
CA GLU A 243 -16.56 6.12 -7.34
C GLU A 243 -15.05 6.26 -7.03
N GLU A 244 -14.33 7.06 -7.81
CA GLU A 244 -12.91 7.32 -7.53
C GLU A 244 -12.73 8.05 -6.19
N THR A 245 -13.56 9.06 -5.92
CA THR A 245 -13.52 9.83 -4.66
C THR A 245 -13.85 8.95 -3.46
N GLU A 246 -14.82 8.03 -3.59
CA GLU A 246 -15.19 7.07 -2.56
C GLU A 246 -14.02 6.15 -2.19
N LYS A 247 -13.34 5.58 -3.18
CA LYS A 247 -12.14 4.74 -2.98
C LYS A 247 -11.03 5.51 -2.24
N VAL A 248 -10.86 6.80 -2.53
CA VAL A 248 -9.87 7.67 -1.86
C VAL A 248 -10.28 8.06 -0.43
N ILE A 249 -11.58 8.13 -0.11
CA ILE A 249 -12.04 8.31 1.28
C ILE A 249 -11.71 7.07 2.11
N LEU A 250 -12.03 5.87 1.58
CA LEU A 250 -11.82 4.59 2.28
C LEU A 250 -10.33 4.26 2.47
N GLU A 251 -9.46 4.76 1.59
CA GLU A 251 -8.00 4.60 1.65
C GLU A 251 -7.29 5.93 1.99
N PRO A 252 -7.33 6.42 3.24
CA PRO A 252 -6.84 7.75 3.63
C PRO A 252 -5.33 7.96 3.39
N SER A 253 -4.55 6.89 3.20
CA SER A 253 -3.15 6.93 2.78
C SER A 253 -2.96 7.63 1.43
N LYS A 254 -3.89 7.47 0.48
CA LYS A 254 -3.83 8.09 -0.87
C LYS A 254 -3.80 9.62 -0.84
N VAL A 255 -4.27 10.25 0.24
CA VAL A 255 -4.25 11.71 0.45
C VAL A 255 -3.36 12.13 1.62
N ASN A 256 -2.32 11.33 1.93
CA ASN A 256 -1.35 11.55 3.01
C ASN A 256 -2.00 11.70 4.41
N CYS A 257 -3.19 11.12 4.62
CA CYS A 257 -3.92 11.21 5.87
C CYS A 257 -3.62 10.00 6.77
N LYS A 258 -2.89 10.21 7.88
CA LYS A 258 -2.49 9.16 8.84
C LYS A 258 -3.64 8.71 9.77
N LEU A 259 -4.78 8.31 9.19
CA LEU A 259 -5.91 7.70 9.89
C LEU A 259 -5.97 6.19 9.64
N LYS A 260 -6.51 5.44 10.61
CA LYS A 260 -6.75 3.98 10.45
C LYS A 260 -7.95 3.76 9.54
N ALA A 261 -7.76 3.02 8.44
CA ALA A 261 -8.81 2.71 7.46
C ALA A 261 -10.04 2.05 8.10
N ASP A 262 -9.87 1.09 9.03
CA ASP A 262 -10.98 0.39 9.72
C ASP A 262 -11.92 1.31 10.53
N ASN A 263 -11.54 2.58 10.72
CA ASN A 263 -12.34 3.58 11.45
C ASN A 263 -12.92 4.64 10.51
N VAL A 264 -12.69 4.52 9.20
CA VAL A 264 -13.08 5.46 8.15
C VAL A 264 -14.18 4.83 7.30
N ASP A 265 -15.15 5.65 6.90
CA ASP A 265 -16.30 5.29 6.08
C ASP A 265 -16.75 6.54 5.31
N ILE A 266 -17.62 6.39 4.30
CA ILE A 266 -18.26 7.53 3.65
C ILE A 266 -19.47 8.02 4.47
N CYS A 267 -19.86 9.28 4.32
CA CYS A 267 -21.13 9.77 4.87
C CYS A 267 -22.30 9.52 3.92
N TYR A 268 -22.03 9.59 2.62
CA TYR A 268 -22.92 9.41 1.48
C TYR A 268 -22.03 9.30 0.22
N PRO A 269 -22.49 8.71 -0.89
CA PRO A 269 -21.73 8.64 -2.13
C PRO A 269 -21.36 10.06 -2.63
N PRO A 270 -20.09 10.40 -2.90
CA PRO A 270 -19.66 11.74 -3.25
C PRO A 270 -20.45 12.35 -4.44
N ILE A 271 -20.97 13.56 -4.25
CA ILE A 271 -21.90 14.19 -5.21
C ILE A 271 -21.12 15.10 -6.16
N PHE A 272 -21.23 14.84 -7.46
CA PHE A 272 -20.72 15.67 -8.54
C PHE A 272 -21.89 16.09 -9.46
N GLN A 273 -21.97 17.37 -9.81
CA GLN A 273 -23.03 17.92 -10.66
C GLN A 273 -22.48 19.02 -11.58
N SER A 274 -22.83 18.99 -12.86
CA SER A 274 -22.53 20.02 -13.86
C SER A 274 -23.56 19.98 -15.01
N GLY A 275 -23.33 20.76 -16.08
CA GLY A 275 -24.09 20.61 -17.34
C GLY A 275 -25.56 21.01 -17.28
N GLY A 276 -25.94 21.86 -16.32
CA GLY A 276 -27.30 22.39 -16.16
C GLY A 276 -28.24 21.55 -15.29
N VAL A 277 -27.83 20.35 -14.85
CA VAL A 277 -28.63 19.46 -14.00
C VAL A 277 -28.09 19.51 -12.57
N PHE A 278 -28.77 20.26 -11.70
CA PHE A 278 -28.35 20.47 -10.31
C PHE A 278 -29.47 20.13 -9.33
N ASP A 279 -29.11 19.49 -8.22
CA ASP A 279 -30.00 19.22 -7.09
C ASP A 279 -29.25 19.48 -5.78
N LEU A 280 -29.64 20.53 -5.06
CA LEU A 280 -29.02 20.89 -3.78
C LEU A 280 -29.66 20.18 -2.57
N ARG A 281 -30.52 19.18 -2.80
CA ARG A 281 -31.04 18.33 -1.72
C ARG A 281 -29.95 17.36 -1.24
N PRO A 282 -29.85 17.05 0.06
CA PRO A 282 -28.92 16.03 0.56
C PRO A 282 -29.15 14.59 0.05
N SER A 283 -30.21 14.38 -0.73
CA SER A 283 -30.56 13.11 -1.38
C SER A 283 -30.19 13.10 -2.87
N ALA A 284 -29.42 14.07 -3.35
CA ALA A 284 -28.91 14.08 -4.71
C ALA A 284 -27.84 12.99 -4.88
N VAL A 285 -27.73 12.47 -6.10
CA VAL A 285 -26.80 11.41 -6.47
C VAL A 285 -26.09 11.85 -7.76
N SER A 286 -24.81 11.52 -7.89
CA SER A 286 -24.06 11.70 -9.13
C SER A 286 -24.67 10.85 -10.25
N ASN A 287 -24.92 11.44 -11.41
CA ASN A 287 -25.52 10.74 -12.55
C ASN A 287 -24.45 10.27 -13.55
N ASP A 288 -24.87 9.54 -14.59
CA ASP A 288 -23.96 9.05 -15.64
C ASP A 288 -23.72 10.06 -16.78
N GLU A 289 -24.20 11.30 -16.66
CA GLU A 289 -23.83 12.36 -17.60
C GLU A 289 -22.34 12.70 -17.44
N LEU A 290 -21.72 13.11 -18.57
CA LEU A 290 -20.34 13.58 -18.58
C LEU A 290 -20.20 14.91 -17.85
N LEU A 291 -19.05 15.10 -17.20
CA LEU A 291 -18.63 16.38 -16.64
C LEU A 291 -18.59 17.43 -17.76
N HIS A 292 -19.21 18.58 -17.50
CA HIS A 292 -19.36 19.67 -18.47
C HIS A 292 -18.61 20.90 -17.96
N TYR A 293 -17.60 21.31 -18.71
CA TYR A 293 -16.67 22.38 -18.35
C TYR A 293 -16.44 23.42 -19.46
N ASP A 294 -17.21 23.40 -20.57
CA ASP A 294 -17.23 24.50 -21.56
C ASP A 294 -17.47 25.87 -20.91
N SER A 295 -17.16 26.97 -21.59
CA SER A 295 -17.29 28.32 -21.04
C SER A 295 -18.65 28.63 -20.39
N ALA A 296 -18.61 29.39 -19.29
CA ALA A 296 -19.72 29.64 -18.37
C ALA A 296 -20.31 28.36 -17.74
N SER A 297 -19.46 27.38 -17.41
CA SER A 297 -19.83 26.18 -16.64
C SER A 297 -19.70 26.37 -15.14
N VAL A 298 -20.46 25.54 -14.41
CA VAL A 298 -20.44 25.43 -12.95
C VAL A 298 -20.38 23.96 -12.59
N ILE A 299 -19.45 23.61 -11.70
CA ILE A 299 -19.29 22.25 -11.17
C ILE A 299 -19.50 22.31 -9.66
N ILE A 300 -20.49 21.59 -9.15
CA ILE A 300 -20.70 21.40 -7.70
C ILE A 300 -20.10 20.06 -7.30
N CYS A 301 -19.25 20.06 -6.28
CA CYS A 301 -18.80 18.85 -5.61
C CYS A 301 -19.15 18.91 -4.11
N ALA A 302 -19.73 17.83 -3.58
CA ALA A 302 -19.97 17.65 -2.15
C ALA A 302 -19.43 16.30 -1.68
N VAL A 303 -18.59 16.34 -0.64
CA VAL A 303 -17.87 15.19 -0.07
C VAL A 303 -18.09 15.14 1.44
N GLY A 304 -18.27 13.95 1.99
CA GLY A 304 -18.32 13.73 3.43
C GLY A 304 -17.69 12.40 3.82
N ALA A 305 -16.60 12.45 4.57
CA ALA A 305 -16.01 11.30 5.24
C ALA A 305 -16.52 11.19 6.69
N ARG A 306 -16.59 9.95 7.17
CA ARG A 306 -17.05 9.55 8.49
C ARG A 306 -15.87 8.90 9.23
N TYR A 307 -15.66 9.26 10.50
CA TYR A 307 -14.60 8.67 11.33
C TYR A 307 -15.15 8.23 12.68
N LYS A 308 -14.94 6.95 13.03
CA LYS A 308 -15.57 6.30 14.21
C LYS A 308 -17.08 6.57 14.29
N SER A 309 -17.77 6.43 13.16
CA SER A 309 -19.19 6.75 12.97
C SER A 309 -19.60 8.23 13.04
N TYR A 310 -18.69 9.17 13.31
CA TYR A 310 -18.97 10.62 13.30
C TYR A 310 -18.76 11.21 11.91
N CYS A 311 -19.81 11.85 11.38
CA CYS A 311 -19.86 12.43 10.06
C CYS A 311 -19.19 13.81 9.98
N SER A 312 -18.76 14.16 8.77
CA SER A 312 -18.36 15.51 8.39
C SER A 312 -18.80 15.80 6.95
N ASN A 313 -18.82 17.05 6.55
CA ASN A 313 -19.26 17.48 5.24
C ASN A 313 -18.49 18.71 4.74
N ILE A 314 -18.18 18.72 3.45
CA ILE A 314 -17.71 19.87 2.70
C ILE A 314 -18.43 19.92 1.35
N ALA A 315 -18.76 21.11 0.87
CA ALA A 315 -19.17 21.31 -0.51
C ALA A 315 -18.51 22.56 -1.08
N ARG A 316 -18.08 22.46 -2.33
CA ARG A 316 -17.45 23.51 -3.11
C ARG A 316 -18.14 23.61 -4.46
N THR A 317 -18.15 24.82 -4.99
CA THR A 317 -18.57 25.10 -6.36
C THR A 317 -17.39 25.71 -7.09
N PHE A 318 -17.02 25.12 -8.21
CA PHE A 318 -15.99 25.59 -9.13
C PHE A 318 -16.67 26.23 -10.35
N LEU A 319 -16.05 27.26 -10.90
CA LEU A 319 -16.60 28.03 -12.01
C LEU A 319 -15.60 28.05 -13.16
N ILE A 320 -16.04 27.75 -14.39
CA ILE A 320 -15.18 27.69 -15.58
C ILE A 320 -15.64 28.77 -16.57
N ASP A 321 -14.76 29.70 -16.93
CA ASP A 321 -15.05 30.96 -17.65
C ASP A 321 -16.32 31.64 -17.13
N ALA A 322 -16.35 31.91 -15.83
CA ALA A 322 -17.56 32.31 -15.11
C ALA A 322 -18.20 33.59 -15.67
N ASP A 323 -19.50 33.54 -15.99
CA ASP A 323 -20.26 34.72 -16.40
C ASP A 323 -20.35 35.75 -15.23
N PRO A 324 -20.52 37.06 -15.51
CA PRO A 324 -20.67 38.08 -14.47
C PRO A 324 -21.79 37.79 -13.46
N LEU A 325 -22.89 37.14 -13.86
CA LEU A 325 -23.96 36.71 -12.97
C LEU A 325 -23.54 35.53 -12.07
N GLN A 326 -22.93 34.48 -12.63
CA GLN A 326 -22.32 33.38 -11.87
C GLN A 326 -21.32 33.90 -10.83
N SER A 327 -20.39 34.77 -11.24
CA SER A 327 -19.39 35.39 -10.36
C SER A 327 -20.01 36.26 -9.26
N ARG A 328 -21.02 37.09 -9.59
CA ARG A 328 -21.76 37.89 -8.60
C ARG A 328 -22.49 37.00 -7.61
N ALA A 329 -23.19 35.96 -8.09
CA ALA A 329 -23.97 35.06 -7.27
C ALA A 329 -23.07 34.25 -6.31
N TYR A 330 -21.90 33.79 -6.75
CA TYR A 330 -20.92 33.13 -5.88
C TYR A 330 -20.38 34.09 -4.80
N GLY A 331 -20.01 35.32 -5.18
CA GLY A 331 -19.53 36.33 -4.23
C GLY A 331 -20.56 36.70 -3.16
N VAL A 332 -21.86 36.70 -3.49
CA VAL A 332 -22.96 36.87 -2.52
C VAL A 332 -23.16 35.62 -1.68
N LEU A 333 -23.08 34.42 -2.27
CA LEU A 333 -23.21 33.16 -1.54
C LEU A 333 -22.12 32.98 -0.48
N LEU A 334 -20.88 33.32 -0.80
CA LEU A 334 -19.75 33.29 0.13
C LEU A 334 -20.02 34.20 1.34
N LYS A 335 -20.42 35.46 1.13
CA LYS A 335 -20.79 36.40 2.20
C LYS A 335 -21.96 35.88 3.05
N ALA A 336 -22.94 35.22 2.43
CA ALA A 336 -24.07 34.63 3.15
C ALA A 336 -23.64 33.44 4.03
N HIS A 337 -22.74 32.58 3.54
CA HIS A 337 -22.14 31.47 4.30
C HIS A 337 -21.31 31.99 5.49
N GLU A 338 -20.51 33.02 5.28
CA GLU A 338 -19.74 33.69 6.33
C GLU A 338 -20.64 34.37 7.37
N ALA A 339 -21.74 35.00 6.96
CA ALA A 339 -22.71 35.63 7.86
C ALA A 339 -23.43 34.60 8.75
N VAL A 340 -23.84 33.44 8.19
CA VAL A 340 -24.38 32.33 8.99
C VAL A 340 -23.32 31.89 10.00
N THR A 341 -22.12 31.53 9.54
CA THR A 341 -21.02 31.05 10.40
C THR A 341 -20.67 32.03 11.51
N GLY A 342 -20.56 33.33 11.22
CA GLY A 342 -20.24 34.39 12.20
C GLY A 342 -21.38 34.69 13.18
N SER A 343 -22.63 34.41 12.81
CA SER A 343 -23.81 34.56 13.68
C SER A 343 -24.04 33.34 14.60
N MET A 344 -23.46 32.18 14.28
CA MET A 344 -23.60 30.95 15.06
C MET A 344 -22.71 30.98 16.30
N LYS A 345 -23.23 31.58 17.38
CA LYS A 345 -22.58 31.69 18.69
C LYS A 345 -23.49 31.14 19.79
N PRO A 346 -22.93 30.64 20.92
CA PRO A 346 -23.74 30.22 22.06
C PRO A 346 -24.73 31.30 22.50
N GLY A 347 -25.99 30.92 22.74
CA GLY A 347 -27.08 31.82 23.12
C GLY A 347 -27.90 32.39 21.95
N ASN A 348 -27.41 32.35 20.71
CA ASN A 348 -28.18 32.76 19.53
C ASN A 348 -29.18 31.67 19.09
N LYS A 349 -30.25 32.07 18.40
CA LYS A 349 -31.24 31.17 17.79
C LYS A 349 -30.77 30.67 16.42
N LEU A 350 -31.13 29.44 16.05
CA LEU A 350 -30.89 28.91 14.71
C LEU A 350 -31.61 29.72 13.61
N SER A 351 -32.82 30.23 13.88
CA SER A 351 -33.57 31.12 13.00
C SER A 351 -32.84 32.44 12.73
N ALA A 352 -32.21 33.03 13.74
CA ALA A 352 -31.40 34.25 13.59
C ALA A 352 -30.17 34.01 12.71
N ALA A 353 -29.56 32.82 12.78
CA ALA A 353 -28.42 32.47 11.93
C ALA A 353 -28.82 32.32 10.46
N TYR A 354 -29.97 31.70 10.18
CA TYR A 354 -30.52 31.66 8.82
C TYR A 354 -30.90 33.07 8.32
N GLN A 355 -31.51 33.91 9.18
CA GLN A 355 -31.87 35.27 8.82
C GLN A 355 -30.66 36.15 8.48
N ALA A 356 -29.48 35.90 9.09
CA ALA A 356 -28.25 36.60 8.76
C ALA A 356 -27.82 36.40 7.29
N ALA A 357 -27.98 35.19 6.74
CA ALA A 357 -27.79 34.95 5.30
C ALA A 357 -28.84 35.69 4.46
N VAL A 358 -30.13 35.58 4.81
CA VAL A 358 -31.22 36.24 4.08
C VAL A 358 -30.96 37.74 3.95
N SER A 359 -30.59 38.41 5.05
CA SER A 359 -30.30 39.85 5.04
C SER A 359 -29.03 40.25 4.29
N VAL A 360 -28.07 39.34 4.09
CA VAL A 360 -26.94 39.59 3.16
C VAL A 360 -27.41 39.51 1.72
N VAL A 361 -28.22 38.52 1.36
CA VAL A 361 -28.75 38.38 -0.01
C VAL A 361 -29.70 39.53 -0.34
N GLU A 362 -30.63 39.89 0.55
CA GLU A 362 -31.53 41.05 0.38
C GLU A 362 -30.79 42.38 0.16
N ARG A 363 -29.60 42.54 0.77
CA ARG A 363 -28.79 43.76 0.67
C ARG A 363 -27.91 43.80 -0.58
N ASP A 364 -27.23 42.69 -0.89
CA ASP A 364 -26.20 42.66 -1.95
C ASP A 364 -26.76 42.18 -3.31
N ALA A 365 -27.84 41.39 -3.33
CA ALA A 365 -28.50 40.89 -4.55
C ALA A 365 -29.97 40.47 -4.27
N PRO A 366 -30.90 41.43 -4.07
CA PRO A 366 -32.30 41.14 -3.71
C PRO A 366 -33.04 40.28 -4.74
N ASP A 367 -32.60 40.30 -5.99
CA ASP A 367 -33.08 39.47 -7.09
C ASP A 367 -32.82 37.96 -6.88
N LEU A 368 -31.83 37.59 -6.05
CA LEU A 368 -31.45 36.19 -5.80
C LEU A 368 -32.18 35.55 -4.59
N VAL A 369 -32.94 36.33 -3.80
CA VAL A 369 -33.56 35.87 -2.54
C VAL A 369 -34.55 34.71 -2.74
N SER A 370 -35.31 34.72 -3.84
CA SER A 370 -36.27 33.65 -4.18
C SER A 370 -35.59 32.29 -4.38
N TYR A 371 -34.38 32.32 -4.94
CA TYR A 371 -33.55 31.17 -5.31
C TYR A 371 -32.71 30.60 -4.16
N LEU A 372 -32.59 31.32 -3.03
CA LEU A 372 -31.86 30.86 -1.86
C LEU A 372 -32.50 29.60 -1.24
N THR A 373 -31.67 28.63 -0.86
CA THR A 373 -32.09 27.41 -0.16
C THR A 373 -32.87 27.74 1.12
N LYS A 374 -33.99 27.04 1.36
CA LYS A 374 -34.88 27.30 2.53
C LYS A 374 -34.30 26.83 3.87
N SER A 375 -33.04 26.41 3.87
CA SER A 375 -32.23 25.98 5.00
C SER A 375 -30.78 26.34 4.70
N ALA A 376 -30.02 26.68 5.74
CA ALA A 376 -28.56 26.86 5.71
C ALA A 376 -27.83 25.64 6.33
N GLY A 377 -28.49 24.47 6.34
CA GLY A 377 -27.92 23.20 6.80
C GLY A 377 -28.55 22.66 8.09
N THR A 378 -27.84 21.77 8.79
CA THR A 378 -28.32 21.09 10.00
C THR A 378 -27.20 20.82 10.99
N GLY A 379 -27.55 20.42 12.23
CA GLY A 379 -26.62 19.71 13.10
C GLY A 379 -26.05 18.45 12.42
N ILE A 380 -24.84 18.06 12.81
CA ILE A 380 -24.13 16.87 12.30
C ILE A 380 -23.40 16.18 13.46
N GLY A 381 -23.37 14.84 13.41
CA GLY A 381 -22.80 14.01 14.47
C GLY A 381 -22.68 12.57 14.00
N ILE A 382 -23.25 11.63 14.75
CA ILE A 382 -23.42 10.24 14.28
C ILE A 382 -24.48 10.19 13.17
N GLU A 383 -25.52 11.02 13.29
CA GLU A 383 -26.45 11.34 12.21
C GLU A 383 -25.77 12.37 11.27
N PHE A 384 -25.71 12.10 9.97
CA PHE A 384 -25.28 13.11 8.98
C PHE A 384 -26.18 14.36 8.99
N ARG A 385 -27.46 14.18 9.33
CA ARG A 385 -28.48 15.22 9.34
C ARG A 385 -29.33 15.19 10.62
N GLU A 386 -28.88 15.89 11.67
CA GLU A 386 -29.64 16.04 12.91
C GLU A 386 -30.86 16.94 12.69
N SER A 387 -32.01 16.32 12.38
CA SER A 387 -33.23 17.00 11.92
C SER A 387 -33.81 18.04 12.89
N GLY A 388 -33.61 17.87 14.21
CA GLY A 388 -34.00 18.86 15.22
C GLY A 388 -33.16 20.16 15.16
N LEU A 389 -31.90 20.08 14.72
CA LEU A 389 -30.97 21.20 14.61
C LEU A 389 -30.92 21.81 13.20
N ASN A 390 -32.04 21.81 12.48
CA ASN A 390 -32.11 22.38 11.13
C ASN A 390 -32.04 23.92 11.16
N LEU A 391 -31.07 24.49 10.45
CA LEU A 391 -30.83 25.93 10.29
C LEU A 391 -31.84 26.52 9.30
N ASN A 392 -32.99 26.99 9.78
CA ASN A 392 -34.00 27.65 8.97
C ASN A 392 -34.80 28.69 9.79
N ALA A 393 -35.53 29.57 9.11
CA ALA A 393 -36.29 30.67 9.70
C ALA A 393 -37.33 30.28 10.77
N LYS A 394 -37.71 29.00 10.90
CA LYS A 394 -38.71 28.52 11.87
C LYS A 394 -38.10 27.91 13.14
N ASN A 395 -36.78 27.66 13.16
CA ASN A 395 -36.15 26.93 14.26
C ASN A 395 -35.65 27.88 15.36
N GLU A 396 -36.43 27.99 16.43
CA GLU A 396 -36.15 28.89 17.56
C GLU A 396 -35.17 28.29 18.59
N GLN A 397 -34.62 27.10 18.35
CA GLN A 397 -33.71 26.44 19.29
C GLN A 397 -32.41 27.25 19.49
N ILE A 398 -31.93 27.28 20.73
CA ILE A 398 -30.73 28.01 21.15
C ILE A 398 -29.47 27.19 20.86
N ILE A 399 -28.50 27.83 20.23
CA ILE A 399 -27.15 27.29 19.99
C ILE A 399 -26.43 27.16 21.33
N ARG A 400 -25.84 25.99 21.59
CA ARG A 400 -25.06 25.66 22.79
C ARG A 400 -23.60 25.36 22.42
N GLU A 401 -22.70 25.54 23.38
CA GLU A 401 -21.33 25.05 23.29
C GLU A 401 -21.31 23.52 23.06
N GLY A 402 -20.36 23.03 22.26
CA GLY A 402 -20.23 21.63 21.89
C GLY A 402 -21.17 21.19 20.75
N MET A 403 -22.08 22.04 20.27
CA MET A 403 -22.84 21.74 19.06
C MET A 403 -21.94 21.77 17.81
N VAL A 404 -22.30 20.96 16.82
CA VAL A 404 -21.62 20.89 15.52
C VAL A 404 -22.65 20.92 14.41
N PHE A 405 -22.38 21.70 13.37
CA PHE A 405 -23.27 21.92 12.24
C PHE A 405 -22.57 21.68 10.90
N ASN A 406 -23.29 21.07 9.97
CA ASN A 406 -23.03 21.17 8.54
C ASN A 406 -23.72 22.45 8.05
N VAL A 407 -22.97 23.54 7.91
CA VAL A 407 -23.47 24.83 7.42
C VAL A 407 -23.42 24.78 5.89
N SER A 408 -24.57 24.52 5.27
CA SER A 408 -24.73 24.25 3.83
C SER A 408 -25.79 25.16 3.24
N ILE A 409 -25.40 26.05 2.34
CA ILE A 409 -26.26 27.08 1.75
C ILE A 409 -25.99 27.22 0.25
N GLY A 410 -27.03 27.50 -0.53
CA GLY A 410 -26.92 27.57 -1.99
C GLY A 410 -27.99 28.41 -2.67
N PHE A 411 -27.78 28.68 -3.96
CA PHE A 411 -28.77 29.22 -4.88
C PHE A 411 -29.20 28.14 -5.87
N GLN A 412 -30.51 27.95 -6.04
CA GLN A 412 -31.10 26.93 -6.91
C GLN A 412 -31.64 27.56 -8.19
N ASN A 413 -31.48 26.91 -9.35
CA ASN A 413 -32.20 27.24 -10.60
C ASN A 413 -32.03 28.69 -11.12
N LEU A 414 -30.86 29.28 -10.94
CA LEU A 414 -30.48 30.56 -11.57
C LEU A 414 -30.43 30.39 -13.10
N GLN A 415 -30.58 31.48 -13.85
CA GLN A 415 -30.63 31.47 -15.32
C GLN A 415 -29.70 32.52 -15.94
N ILE A 416 -29.05 32.15 -17.05
CA ILE A 416 -28.20 33.05 -17.85
C ILE A 416 -29.00 33.55 -19.06
N GLU A 417 -29.13 34.87 -19.22
CA GLU A 417 -29.99 35.48 -20.26
C GLU A 417 -29.52 35.25 -21.71
N LYS A 418 -28.24 34.93 -21.92
CA LYS A 418 -27.59 34.92 -23.25
C LYS A 418 -27.07 33.56 -23.74
N SER A 419 -27.44 32.45 -23.09
CA SER A 419 -26.94 31.12 -23.47
C SER A 419 -27.88 30.34 -24.42
N LYS A 420 -27.29 29.72 -25.45
CA LYS A 420 -27.91 28.64 -26.26
C LYS A 420 -27.49 27.23 -25.81
N SER A 421 -26.66 27.09 -24.77
CA SER A 421 -26.05 25.82 -24.35
C SER A 421 -26.83 25.09 -23.24
N LYS A 422 -26.37 23.89 -22.87
CA LYS A 422 -26.90 23.10 -21.74
C LYS A 422 -26.88 23.88 -20.41
N ASN A 423 -25.93 24.82 -20.23
CA ASN A 423 -25.78 25.63 -19.01
C ASN A 423 -26.77 26.80 -18.87
N LYS A 424 -27.93 26.77 -19.53
CA LYS A 424 -28.95 27.83 -19.37
C LYS A 424 -29.37 28.02 -17.91
N HIS A 425 -29.44 26.92 -17.16
CA HIS A 425 -29.73 26.92 -15.73
C HIS A 425 -28.47 26.53 -14.94
N PHE A 426 -28.24 27.16 -13.79
CA PHE A 426 -27.18 26.75 -12.87
C PHE A 426 -27.62 26.86 -11.41
N SER A 427 -26.88 26.19 -10.52
CA SER A 427 -27.02 26.32 -9.08
C SER A 427 -25.63 26.50 -8.46
N LEU A 428 -25.57 27.04 -7.25
CA LEU A 428 -24.32 27.23 -6.49
C LEU A 428 -24.50 26.66 -5.09
N LEU A 429 -23.48 25.99 -4.53
CA LEU A 429 -23.51 25.39 -3.20
C LEU A 429 -22.17 25.58 -2.46
N LEU A 430 -22.25 26.04 -1.21
CA LEU A 430 -21.13 26.03 -0.27
C LEU A 430 -21.54 25.33 1.01
N ALA A 431 -20.73 24.36 1.45
CA ALA A 431 -20.92 23.68 2.72
C ALA A 431 -19.62 23.48 3.49
N ASP A 432 -19.69 23.58 4.81
CA ASP A 432 -18.57 23.35 5.72
C ASP A 432 -19.05 22.74 7.04
N THR A 433 -18.16 22.01 7.71
CA THR A 433 -18.38 21.52 9.06
C THR A 433 -17.87 22.54 10.07
N VAL A 434 -18.73 22.92 11.01
CA VAL A 434 -18.52 24.04 11.95
C VAL A 434 -18.78 23.58 13.38
N ILE A 435 -17.80 23.80 14.27
CA ILE A 435 -17.87 23.46 15.69
C ILE A 435 -18.10 24.74 16.51
N ILE A 436 -19.08 24.71 17.41
CA ILE A 436 -19.39 25.81 18.32
C ILE A 436 -18.62 25.61 19.64
N ASN A 437 -17.49 26.30 19.79
CA ASN A 437 -16.81 26.40 21.08
C ASN A 437 -17.37 27.59 21.89
N LYS A 438 -17.00 27.70 23.16
CA LYS A 438 -17.43 28.77 24.07
C LYS A 438 -17.22 30.19 23.52
N ASP A 439 -16.01 30.47 23.06
CA ASP A 439 -15.56 31.82 22.69
C ASP A 439 -15.41 32.02 21.17
N LYS A 440 -15.38 30.92 20.40
CA LYS A 440 -15.19 30.96 18.93
C LYS A 440 -15.94 29.87 18.17
N THR A 441 -16.38 30.24 16.98
CA THR A 441 -16.93 29.32 15.97
C THR A 441 -15.78 28.82 15.09
N GLU A 442 -15.54 27.52 15.05
CA GLU A 442 -14.38 26.91 14.40
C GLU A 442 -14.80 26.15 13.13
N VAL A 443 -14.39 26.63 11.97
CA VAL A 443 -14.59 25.95 10.68
C VAL A 443 -13.49 24.90 10.50
N VAL A 444 -13.84 23.63 10.67
CA VAL A 444 -12.87 22.52 10.65
C VAL A 444 -12.57 22.00 9.24
N THR A 445 -13.29 22.48 8.23
CA THR A 445 -13.06 22.21 6.79
C THR A 445 -12.38 23.37 6.05
N SER A 446 -11.67 24.24 6.78
CA SER A 446 -11.08 25.48 6.26
C SER A 446 -9.80 25.31 5.42
N MET A 447 -9.23 24.09 5.32
CA MET A 447 -8.03 23.85 4.50
C MET A 447 -8.29 23.88 2.98
N SER A 448 -9.55 23.74 2.54
CA SER A 448 -9.98 23.93 1.15
C SER A 448 -10.58 25.33 0.99
N SER A 449 -10.02 26.12 0.08
CA SER A 449 -10.43 27.51 -0.14
C SER A 449 -11.87 27.63 -0.63
N LYS A 450 -12.42 28.83 -0.45
CA LYS A 450 -13.71 29.29 -0.98
C LYS A 450 -13.61 30.70 -1.58
N ALA A 451 -12.40 31.25 -1.71
CA ALA A 451 -12.23 32.55 -2.33
C ALA A 451 -12.45 32.40 -3.84
N LEU A 452 -13.18 33.34 -4.47
CA LEU A 452 -13.54 33.26 -5.90
C LEU A 452 -12.31 33.01 -6.80
N LYS A 453 -11.18 33.67 -6.50
CA LYS A 453 -9.90 33.52 -7.21
C LYS A 453 -9.22 32.15 -7.08
N ASP A 454 -9.65 31.31 -6.13
CA ASP A 454 -9.08 29.98 -5.87
C ASP A 454 -10.05 28.86 -6.32
N VAL A 455 -11.18 29.20 -6.96
CA VAL A 455 -12.20 28.26 -7.47
C VAL A 455 -12.73 28.61 -8.86
N ALA A 456 -12.25 29.70 -9.45
CA ALA A 456 -12.60 30.15 -10.78
C ALA A 456 -11.41 29.88 -11.71
N TYR A 457 -11.68 29.10 -12.76
CA TYR A 457 -10.72 28.73 -13.80
C TYR A 457 -11.10 29.47 -15.09
N SER A 458 -10.09 29.82 -15.90
CA SER A 458 -10.27 30.53 -17.16
C SER A 458 -9.36 29.95 -18.23
N PHE A 459 -9.91 29.64 -19.40
CA PHE A 459 -9.13 29.18 -20.56
C PHE A 459 -8.57 30.38 -21.33
N ASN A 460 -7.43 30.91 -20.89
CA ASN A 460 -6.69 31.93 -21.64
C ASN A 460 -5.69 31.26 -22.62
N GLU A 461 -6.01 31.22 -23.91
CA GLU A 461 -5.07 30.81 -24.97
C GLU A 461 -3.96 31.85 -25.26
N ASP A 462 -3.97 33.01 -24.57
CA ASP A 462 -3.14 34.19 -24.87
C ASP A 462 -2.40 34.76 -23.61
N GLU A 463 -1.83 33.91 -22.72
CA GLU A 463 -0.99 34.38 -21.60
C GLU A 463 0.43 33.78 -21.60
N GLU A 464 1.38 34.51 -22.20
CA GLU A 464 2.82 34.37 -21.92
C GLU A 464 3.11 34.65 -20.42
N GLU A 465 4.09 33.95 -19.83
CA GLU A 465 4.51 34.15 -18.43
C GLU A 465 4.79 35.63 -18.07
N GLU A 466 4.02 36.23 -17.16
CA GLU A 466 4.35 37.54 -16.57
C GLU A 466 5.63 37.46 -15.72
N LYS A 467 6.78 37.78 -16.32
CA LYS A 467 7.97 38.22 -15.59
C LYS A 467 7.84 39.70 -15.20
N PRO A 468 8.29 40.11 -14.00
CA PRO A 468 7.94 41.41 -13.42
C PRO A 468 8.48 42.59 -14.24
N SER A 469 7.59 43.56 -14.52
CA SER A 469 7.83 44.61 -15.51
C SER A 469 8.70 45.78 -15.01
N THR A 470 9.63 46.23 -15.87
CA THR A 470 10.23 47.57 -15.82
C THR A 470 9.89 48.34 -17.09
N LYS A 471 9.18 49.46 -16.94
CA LYS A 471 8.65 50.29 -18.04
C LYS A 471 9.73 51.01 -18.84
N VAL A 472 9.64 50.96 -20.17
CA VAL A 472 10.05 52.05 -21.07
C VAL A 472 9.08 52.14 -22.26
N ASP A 473 8.56 53.34 -22.55
CA ASP A 473 7.72 53.63 -23.72
C ASP A 473 8.51 53.65 -25.04
N THR A 474 7.93 53.17 -26.15
CA THR A 474 7.97 53.91 -27.42
C THR A 474 6.82 53.55 -28.38
N LYS A 475 6.37 54.53 -29.17
CA LYS A 475 5.23 54.43 -30.12
C LYS A 475 5.69 54.01 -31.52
N GLY A 476 4.85 53.32 -32.31
CA GLY A 476 5.08 53.18 -33.75
C GLY A 476 4.07 52.37 -34.59
N ALA A 477 3.07 53.07 -35.14
CA ALA A 477 2.38 52.83 -36.43
C ALA A 477 1.67 51.48 -36.77
N GLU A 478 0.35 51.60 -36.94
CA GLU A 478 -0.54 50.81 -37.82
C GLU A 478 -0.20 50.94 -39.33
N PRO A 479 -0.94 50.31 -40.28
CA PRO A 479 -1.56 48.97 -40.29
C PRO A 479 -1.32 48.25 -41.65
N PHE A 480 -1.69 46.96 -41.82
CA PHE A 480 -2.16 46.48 -43.14
C PHE A 480 -3.08 45.26 -43.06
N THR A 481 -4.28 45.42 -43.61
CA THR A 481 -5.26 44.35 -43.84
C THR A 481 -4.86 43.45 -45.00
N LYS A 482 -5.10 42.13 -44.90
CA LYS A 482 -5.38 41.28 -46.08
C LYS A 482 -6.23 40.06 -45.75
N THR A 483 -7.49 40.12 -46.18
CA THR A 483 -8.36 38.95 -46.36
C THR A 483 -7.84 38.07 -47.49
N THR A 484 -7.55 36.80 -47.23
CA THR A 484 -7.54 35.76 -48.27
C THR A 484 -7.78 34.37 -47.69
N LEU A 485 -8.88 33.77 -48.17
CA LEU A 485 -9.04 32.34 -48.50
C LEU A 485 -8.89 31.28 -47.38
N ARG A 486 -10.00 30.55 -47.20
CA ARG A 486 -9.99 29.17 -46.72
C ARG A 486 -9.00 28.34 -47.54
N SER A 487 -8.02 27.73 -46.87
CA SER A 487 -7.38 26.51 -47.33
C SER A 487 -7.61 25.45 -46.26
N ASP A 488 -8.31 24.38 -46.62
CA ASP A 488 -8.39 23.20 -45.78
C ASP A 488 -6.98 22.63 -45.63
N ASN A 489 -6.38 22.82 -44.45
CA ASN A 489 -5.15 22.14 -44.07
C ASN A 489 -5.60 21.03 -43.11
N HIS A 490 -5.56 19.77 -43.57
CA HIS A 490 -5.68 18.64 -42.67
C HIS A 490 -4.45 18.68 -41.76
N GLU A 491 -4.63 19.12 -40.52
CA GLU A 491 -3.68 18.78 -39.46
C GLU A 491 -3.78 17.27 -39.25
N ILE A 492 -2.70 16.58 -39.62
CA ILE A 492 -2.54 15.15 -39.39
C ILE A 492 -2.44 14.99 -37.87
N SER A 493 -3.36 14.24 -37.27
CA SER A 493 -3.35 13.98 -35.82
C SER A 493 -1.99 13.42 -35.39
N LYS A 494 -1.51 13.80 -34.20
CA LYS A 494 -0.25 13.27 -33.61
C LYS A 494 -0.22 11.74 -33.59
N GLU A 495 -1.39 11.12 -33.43
CA GLU A 495 -1.59 9.66 -33.45
C GLU A 495 -1.30 9.03 -34.83
N GLU A 496 -1.70 9.70 -35.92
CA GLU A 496 -1.44 9.24 -37.28
C GLU A 496 0.05 9.34 -37.64
N LEU A 497 0.73 10.39 -37.17
CA LEU A 497 2.19 10.52 -37.30
C LEU A 497 2.92 9.40 -36.55
N ARG A 498 2.52 9.12 -35.30
CA ARG A 498 3.06 7.99 -34.50
C ARG A 498 2.85 6.66 -35.22
N ARG A 499 1.66 6.41 -35.78
CA ARG A 499 1.35 5.18 -36.54
C ARG A 499 2.25 5.03 -37.77
N GLN A 500 2.48 6.10 -38.53
CA GLN A 500 3.38 6.09 -39.69
C GLN A 500 4.84 5.83 -39.29
N HIS A 501 5.31 6.44 -38.20
CA HIS A 501 6.65 6.20 -37.67
C HIS A 501 6.84 4.74 -37.22
N GLN A 502 5.90 4.22 -36.43
CA GLN A 502 5.90 2.83 -35.96
C GLN A 502 5.75 1.79 -37.07
N ALA A 503 5.21 2.15 -38.24
CA ALA A 503 5.19 1.28 -39.42
C ALA A 503 6.55 1.26 -40.17
N GLU A 504 7.22 2.42 -40.29
CA GLU A 504 8.57 2.51 -40.85
C GLU A 504 9.59 1.77 -39.96
N LEU A 505 9.50 1.92 -38.63
CA LEU A 505 10.31 1.17 -37.66
C LEU A 505 10.10 -0.35 -37.78
N ALA A 506 8.86 -0.82 -37.98
CA ALA A 506 8.57 -2.24 -38.19
C ALA A 506 9.32 -2.79 -39.41
N ARG A 507 9.28 -2.08 -40.54
CA ARG A 507 10.02 -2.45 -41.76
C ARG A 507 11.53 -2.49 -41.54
N GLN A 508 12.09 -1.48 -40.88
CA GLN A 508 13.52 -1.42 -40.58
C GLN A 508 13.96 -2.55 -39.64
N LYS A 509 13.16 -2.89 -38.62
CA LYS A 509 13.43 -3.99 -37.68
C LYS A 509 13.32 -5.37 -38.33
N ASN A 510 12.34 -5.56 -39.21
CA ASN A 510 12.24 -6.78 -40.02
C ASN A 510 13.47 -6.95 -40.93
N GLU A 511 13.99 -5.86 -41.53
CA GLU A 511 15.23 -5.94 -42.31
C GLU A 511 16.50 -6.13 -41.44
N GLU A 512 16.62 -5.45 -40.30
CA GLU A 512 17.73 -5.63 -39.32
C GLU A 512 17.77 -7.10 -38.83
N THR A 513 16.61 -7.63 -38.43
CA THR A 513 16.44 -9.01 -37.96
C THR A 513 16.74 -10.01 -39.08
N ALA A 514 16.18 -9.83 -40.29
CA ALA A 514 16.44 -10.73 -41.41
C ALA A 514 17.92 -10.75 -41.82
N ARG A 515 18.60 -9.59 -41.85
CA ARG A 515 20.05 -9.51 -42.12
C ARG A 515 20.87 -10.20 -41.02
N ARG A 516 20.44 -10.12 -39.76
CA ARG A 516 21.10 -10.73 -38.59
C ARG A 516 20.91 -12.25 -38.52
N LEU A 517 19.76 -12.75 -38.97
CA LEU A 517 19.44 -14.18 -39.06
C LEU A 517 20.07 -14.84 -40.29
N ALA A 518 20.06 -14.18 -41.46
CA ALA A 518 20.72 -14.66 -42.68
C ALA A 518 22.26 -14.53 -42.60
N GLY A 519 22.76 -13.48 -41.94
CA GLY A 519 24.18 -13.24 -41.68
C GLY A 519 24.70 -14.07 -40.52
N GLY A 520 24.80 -15.39 -40.72
CA GLY A 520 25.19 -16.39 -39.71
C GLY A 520 26.15 -15.90 -38.63
N GLY A 521 25.66 -15.93 -37.39
CA GLY A 521 26.16 -15.16 -36.24
C GLY A 521 27.67 -14.95 -36.16
N SER A 522 28.09 -13.70 -36.40
CA SER A 522 29.49 -13.26 -36.33
C SER A 522 29.66 -12.05 -35.38
N GLN A 523 29.45 -12.28 -34.09
CA GLN A 523 30.13 -11.48 -33.04
C GLN A 523 31.08 -12.39 -32.25
N ALA A 524 32.27 -11.88 -31.96
CA ALA A 524 33.37 -12.64 -31.39
C ALA A 524 33.51 -12.39 -29.87
N GLY A 525 33.81 -13.46 -29.13
CA GLY A 525 33.91 -13.47 -27.67
C GLY A 525 32.75 -14.24 -27.03
N ASP A 526 32.94 -15.22 -26.15
CA ASP A 526 34.19 -15.67 -25.52
C ASP A 526 34.16 -17.20 -25.27
N ASN A 527 34.40 -17.99 -26.32
CA ASN A 527 34.30 -19.45 -26.24
C ASN A 527 35.62 -20.09 -25.72
N ARG A 528 36.06 -19.67 -24.52
CA ARG A 528 37.32 -20.09 -23.88
C ARG A 528 37.20 -20.46 -22.39
N SER A 529 36.18 -21.23 -22.04
CA SER A 529 36.23 -22.10 -20.85
C SER A 529 36.47 -23.55 -21.27
N SER A 530 37.74 -23.91 -21.52
CA SER A 530 38.10 -25.32 -21.54
C SER A 530 37.83 -25.91 -20.15
N ALA A 531 36.79 -26.74 -20.06
CA ALA A 531 36.39 -27.37 -18.82
C ALA A 531 37.57 -28.17 -18.26
N ARG A 532 38.26 -27.61 -17.25
CA ARG A 532 39.28 -28.36 -16.50
C ARG A 532 38.58 -29.53 -15.86
N ALA A 533 39.11 -30.73 -16.12
CA ALA A 533 38.55 -31.98 -15.65
C ALA A 533 38.19 -31.90 -14.15
N SER A 534 36.95 -32.25 -13.81
CA SER A 534 36.49 -32.34 -12.44
C SER A 534 37.44 -33.23 -11.65
N THR A 535 37.93 -32.72 -10.52
CA THR A 535 38.76 -33.50 -9.59
C THR A 535 38.01 -34.76 -9.19
N GLU A 536 38.65 -35.91 -9.37
CA GLU A 536 38.07 -37.22 -9.07
C GLU A 536 37.71 -37.31 -7.58
N LEU A 537 36.40 -37.41 -7.29
CA LEU A 537 35.86 -37.43 -5.93
C LEU A 537 36.11 -38.81 -5.29
N VAL A 538 37.24 -38.94 -4.60
CA VAL A 538 37.68 -40.18 -3.95
C VAL A 538 37.66 -40.02 -2.44
N ALA A 539 36.71 -40.66 -1.76
CA ALA A 539 36.57 -40.61 -0.29
C ALA A 539 37.78 -41.20 0.46
N TYR A 540 38.26 -42.36 0.03
CA TYR A 540 39.43 -43.04 0.60
C TYR A 540 40.25 -43.72 -0.51
N LYS A 541 41.57 -43.72 -0.38
CA LYS A 541 42.48 -44.34 -1.37
C LYS A 541 43.02 -45.70 -0.91
N ASN A 542 43.19 -45.90 0.40
CA ASN A 542 43.69 -47.16 0.96
C ASN A 542 42.82 -47.63 2.12
N ILE A 543 42.80 -48.95 2.36
CA ILE A 543 42.04 -49.55 3.47
C ILE A 543 42.52 -49.11 4.87
N ASN A 544 43.79 -48.70 4.97
CA ASN A 544 44.39 -48.19 6.21
C ASN A 544 43.96 -46.75 6.56
N ASP A 545 43.34 -46.03 5.61
CA ASP A 545 42.87 -44.66 5.81
C ASP A 545 41.48 -44.62 6.47
N LEU A 546 40.77 -45.77 6.53
CA LEU A 546 39.46 -45.92 7.14
C LEU A 546 39.53 -45.83 8.68
N PRO A 547 38.61 -45.10 9.34
CA PRO A 547 38.47 -45.14 10.78
C PRO A 547 38.23 -46.57 11.30
N PRO A 548 38.81 -46.97 12.44
CA PRO A 548 38.57 -48.29 13.01
C PRO A 548 37.09 -48.43 13.41
N PRO A 549 36.40 -49.52 13.03
CA PRO A 549 34.95 -49.65 13.22
C PRO A 549 34.56 -49.75 14.70
N ARG A 550 34.22 -48.61 15.30
CA ARG A 550 33.59 -48.52 16.62
C ARG A 550 32.11 -48.86 16.52
N GLU A 551 31.81 -50.15 16.70
CA GLU A 551 30.45 -50.72 16.62
C GLU A 551 29.80 -50.54 15.24
N MET A 552 28.76 -51.32 14.91
CA MET A 552 28.15 -51.33 13.57
C MET A 552 27.14 -50.17 13.40
N MET A 553 27.62 -48.95 13.63
CA MET A 553 26.85 -47.71 13.65
C MET A 553 27.24 -46.81 12.47
N ILE A 554 26.35 -45.92 12.04
CA ILE A 554 26.65 -44.95 10.99
C ILE A 554 27.69 -43.95 11.51
N GLN A 555 28.79 -43.76 10.78
CA GLN A 555 29.87 -42.86 11.17
C GLN A 555 30.11 -41.80 10.10
N ILE A 556 30.60 -40.63 10.52
CA ILE A 556 30.81 -39.48 9.64
C ILE A 556 32.26 -39.02 9.80
N ASP A 557 33.06 -39.14 8.75
CA ASP A 557 34.40 -38.59 8.71
C ASP A 557 34.36 -37.18 8.09
N GLN A 558 34.40 -36.16 8.96
CA GLN A 558 34.47 -34.75 8.55
C GLN A 558 35.79 -34.38 7.86
N LYS A 559 36.87 -35.15 8.06
CA LYS A 559 38.20 -34.85 7.51
C LYS A 559 38.34 -35.33 6.06
N ASN A 560 37.74 -36.49 5.74
CA ASN A 560 37.72 -37.07 4.39
C ASN A 560 36.37 -36.89 3.69
N GLU A 561 35.48 -36.06 4.24
CA GLU A 561 34.19 -35.64 3.67
C GLU A 561 33.29 -36.83 3.26
N ALA A 562 33.26 -37.87 4.12
CA ALA A 562 32.67 -39.16 3.82
C ALA A 562 31.76 -39.70 4.94
N VAL A 563 30.68 -40.39 4.55
CA VAL A 563 29.76 -41.12 5.44
C VAL A 563 30.02 -42.61 5.32
N LEU A 564 30.19 -43.29 6.45
CA LEU A 564 30.43 -44.72 6.55
C LEU A 564 29.12 -45.41 6.95
N LEU A 565 28.58 -46.26 6.06
CA LEU A 565 27.31 -46.96 6.25
C LEU A 565 27.51 -48.46 6.49
N PRO A 566 26.82 -49.08 7.46
CA PRO A 566 26.94 -50.50 7.79
C PRO A 566 26.11 -51.39 6.84
N ILE A 567 26.65 -51.76 5.68
CA ILE A 567 25.99 -52.61 4.69
C ILE A 567 26.37 -54.08 4.93
N ASN A 568 25.40 -54.92 5.30
CA ASN A 568 25.56 -56.38 5.47
C ASN A 568 26.79 -56.81 6.30
N GLY A 569 27.07 -56.10 7.40
CA GLY A 569 28.21 -56.40 8.27
C GLY A 569 29.53 -55.72 7.89
N SER A 570 29.57 -54.93 6.81
CA SER A 570 30.74 -54.17 6.36
C SER A 570 30.50 -52.67 6.40
N MET A 571 31.49 -51.88 6.82
CA MET A 571 31.43 -50.41 6.79
C MET A 571 31.86 -49.91 5.41
N VAL A 572 30.93 -49.31 4.66
CA VAL A 572 31.16 -48.84 3.28
C VAL A 572 31.19 -47.30 3.27
N PRO A 573 32.29 -46.67 2.79
CA PRO A 573 32.38 -45.22 2.68
C PRO A 573 31.70 -44.67 1.43
N PHE A 574 30.95 -43.58 1.60
CA PHE A 574 30.36 -42.78 0.53
C PHE A 574 30.81 -41.34 0.68
N HIS A 575 31.36 -40.72 -0.38
CA HIS A 575 31.65 -39.29 -0.36
C HIS A 575 30.33 -38.49 -0.26
N VAL A 576 30.29 -37.45 0.56
CA VAL A 576 29.05 -36.71 0.86
C VAL A 576 28.40 -36.10 -0.39
N ALA A 577 29.20 -35.74 -1.40
CA ALA A 577 28.69 -35.22 -2.68
C ALA A 577 27.77 -36.20 -3.44
N PHE A 578 27.89 -37.52 -3.22
CA PHE A 578 27.01 -38.52 -3.84
C PHE A 578 25.66 -38.69 -3.09
N ILE A 579 25.47 -38.03 -1.94
CA ILE A 579 24.25 -38.12 -1.13
C ILE A 579 23.32 -36.97 -1.51
N ARG A 580 22.15 -37.29 -2.08
CA ARG A 580 21.13 -36.32 -2.47
C ARG A 580 20.43 -35.74 -1.25
N THR A 581 19.92 -36.59 -0.37
CA THR A 581 19.24 -36.15 0.86
C THR A 581 19.27 -37.25 1.92
N VAL A 582 19.08 -36.85 3.18
CA VAL A 582 18.94 -37.77 4.31
C VAL A 582 17.75 -37.32 5.16
N SER A 583 16.82 -38.25 5.38
CA SER A 583 15.65 -38.04 6.23
C SER A 583 15.59 -39.04 7.38
N SER A 584 14.90 -38.64 8.44
CA SER A 584 14.58 -39.47 9.61
C SER A 584 13.06 -39.56 9.78
N GLN A 585 12.51 -40.76 9.86
CA GLN A 585 11.10 -41.01 10.18
C GLN A 585 10.99 -41.72 11.53
N GLN A 586 10.07 -41.28 12.39
CA GLN A 586 9.78 -41.94 13.66
C GLN A 586 8.42 -42.66 13.55
N ASP A 587 8.38 -43.94 13.86
CA ASP A 587 7.15 -44.75 13.92
C ASP A 587 6.68 -44.86 15.38
N THR A 588 5.36 -44.84 15.58
CA THR A 588 4.62 -44.92 16.85
C THR A 588 5.11 -46.06 17.76
N ASN A 589 5.69 -47.10 17.18
CA ASN A 589 6.25 -48.27 17.87
C ASN A 589 7.67 -48.08 18.46
N ARG A 590 8.12 -46.84 18.73
CA ARG A 590 9.48 -46.51 19.24
C ARG A 590 10.62 -47.03 18.34
N ASN A 591 10.40 -47.05 17.03
CA ASN A 591 11.45 -47.34 16.05
C ASN A 591 11.66 -46.11 15.17
N CYS A 592 12.91 -45.86 14.80
CA CYS A 592 13.29 -44.72 13.96
C CYS A 592 14.03 -45.24 12.73
N TYR A 593 13.71 -44.67 11.58
CA TYR A 593 14.29 -45.01 10.29
C TYR A 593 15.14 -43.84 9.78
N VAL A 594 16.36 -44.13 9.33
CA VAL A 594 17.19 -43.19 8.55
C VAL A 594 17.18 -43.64 7.11
N ARG A 595 16.72 -42.78 6.21
CA ARG A 595 16.73 -43.00 4.76
C ARG A 595 17.79 -42.09 4.15
N VAL A 596 18.83 -42.68 3.58
CA VAL A 596 19.87 -42.00 2.80
C VAL A 596 19.55 -42.19 1.33
N ILE A 597 19.30 -41.11 0.60
CA ILE A 597 19.03 -41.11 -0.84
C ILE A 597 20.27 -40.57 -1.55
N PHE A 598 20.70 -41.24 -2.61
CA PHE A 598 21.91 -40.91 -3.37
C PHE A 598 21.57 -40.29 -4.73
N ASN A 599 22.55 -39.58 -5.32
CA ASN A 599 22.43 -39.07 -6.69
C ASN A 599 22.52 -40.25 -7.67
N VAL A 600 21.54 -40.37 -8.58
CA VAL A 600 21.52 -41.38 -9.64
C VAL A 600 21.26 -40.73 -11.01
N PRO A 601 21.88 -41.21 -12.10
CA PRO A 601 21.63 -40.65 -13.43
C PRO A 601 20.15 -40.78 -13.83
N GLY A 602 19.61 -39.76 -14.51
CA GLY A 602 18.25 -39.79 -15.04
C GLY A 602 17.13 -39.41 -14.06
N THR A 603 17.43 -38.97 -12.82
CA THR A 603 16.41 -38.30 -11.99
C THR A 603 16.26 -36.82 -12.36
N PRO A 604 15.04 -36.27 -12.43
CA PRO A 604 14.76 -34.94 -13.01
C PRO A 604 15.35 -33.73 -12.27
N PHE A 605 15.94 -33.92 -11.09
CA PHE A 605 16.52 -32.87 -10.24
C PHE A 605 17.95 -33.24 -9.81
N SER A 606 18.76 -33.75 -10.74
CA SER A 606 20.20 -33.81 -10.56
C SER A 606 20.82 -32.91 -11.62
N PRO A 607 21.55 -31.84 -11.26
CA PRO A 607 22.42 -31.18 -12.23
C PRO A 607 23.34 -32.25 -12.83
N HIS A 608 23.76 -32.04 -14.09
CA HIS A 608 24.56 -32.98 -14.87
C HIS A 608 25.95 -33.18 -14.23
N ASP A 609 25.99 -34.00 -13.19
CA ASP A 609 27.14 -34.20 -12.35
C ASP A 609 28.21 -34.88 -13.21
N ALA A 610 29.36 -34.22 -13.42
CA ALA A 610 30.33 -34.62 -14.44
C ALA A 610 30.93 -36.02 -14.22
N ASN A 611 30.64 -36.65 -13.07
CA ASN A 611 30.95 -38.05 -12.76
C ASN A 611 29.83 -39.03 -13.14
N SER A 612 28.55 -38.62 -13.14
CA SER A 612 27.42 -39.43 -13.61
C SER A 612 27.54 -39.77 -15.10
N MET A 613 27.95 -38.80 -15.92
CA MET A 613 28.21 -38.99 -17.35
C MET A 613 29.44 -39.87 -17.67
N LYS A 614 30.33 -40.14 -16.69
CA LYS A 614 31.50 -41.01 -16.93
C LYS A 614 31.15 -42.49 -16.95
N PHE A 615 30.04 -42.90 -16.32
CA PHE A 615 29.68 -44.32 -16.15
C PHE A 615 28.18 -44.61 -16.40
N PRO A 616 27.62 -44.22 -17.56
CA PRO A 616 26.17 -44.25 -17.81
C PRO A 616 25.53 -45.65 -17.78
N GLY A 617 26.33 -46.73 -17.84
CA GLY A 617 25.86 -48.12 -17.76
C GLY A 617 26.17 -48.85 -16.44
N SER A 618 26.58 -48.15 -15.38
CA SER A 618 26.85 -48.76 -14.07
C SER A 618 25.59 -48.93 -13.21
N ILE A 619 25.64 -49.85 -12.24
CA ILE A 619 24.58 -50.03 -11.24
C ILE A 619 24.78 -48.97 -10.14
N TYR A 620 23.77 -48.11 -9.95
CA TYR A 620 23.77 -47.08 -8.91
C TYR A 620 22.88 -47.48 -7.74
N LEU A 621 23.33 -47.16 -6.51
CA LEU A 621 22.50 -47.27 -5.32
C LEU A 621 21.55 -46.07 -5.28
N LYS A 622 20.22 -46.29 -5.32
CA LYS A 622 19.23 -45.20 -5.20
C LYS A 622 19.04 -44.73 -3.77
N GLU A 623 18.90 -45.68 -2.84
CA GLU A 623 18.65 -45.40 -1.43
C GLU A 623 19.15 -46.52 -0.51
N ALA A 624 19.40 -46.18 0.75
CA ALA A 624 19.67 -47.10 1.84
C ALA A 624 18.87 -46.68 3.09
N SER A 625 18.13 -47.63 3.67
CA SER A 625 17.25 -47.38 4.83
C SER A 625 17.69 -48.22 6.02
N PHE A 626 17.99 -47.55 7.15
CA PHE A 626 18.45 -48.17 8.40
C PHE A 626 17.41 -47.98 9.50
N ARG A 627 17.16 -49.02 10.30
CA ARG A 627 16.22 -48.97 11.44
C ARG A 627 16.98 -49.07 12.76
N SER A 628 16.73 -48.17 13.69
CA SER A 628 17.24 -48.24 15.08
C SER A 628 16.13 -47.98 16.09
N LYS A 629 16.43 -48.25 17.36
CA LYS A 629 15.60 -47.89 18.53
C LYS A 629 16.11 -46.62 19.24
N ASP A 630 17.30 -46.14 18.88
CA ASP A 630 17.85 -44.89 19.40
C ASP A 630 17.49 -43.73 18.47
N SER A 631 16.49 -42.95 18.88
CA SER A 631 16.04 -41.75 18.17
C SER A 631 17.05 -40.61 18.22
N ARG A 632 17.79 -40.46 19.33
CA ARG A 632 18.70 -39.30 19.53
C ARG A 632 19.91 -39.41 18.63
N HIS A 633 20.56 -40.58 18.64
CA HIS A 633 21.71 -40.83 17.78
C HIS A 633 21.36 -40.71 16.28
N ILE A 634 20.14 -41.13 15.89
CA ILE A 634 19.64 -40.94 14.52
C ILE A 634 19.56 -39.45 14.17
N SER A 635 18.94 -38.63 15.01
CA SER A 635 18.81 -37.18 14.75
C SER A 635 20.19 -36.48 14.67
N GLU A 636 21.12 -36.81 15.58
CA GLU A 636 22.49 -36.30 15.56
C GLU A 636 23.25 -36.65 14.27
N VAL A 637 23.13 -37.89 13.80
CA VAL A 637 23.76 -38.37 12.54
C VAL A 637 23.15 -37.65 11.34
N VAL A 638 21.82 -37.55 11.24
CA VAL A 638 21.15 -36.87 10.12
C VAL A 638 21.54 -35.38 10.08
N GLN A 639 21.53 -34.69 11.23
CA GLN A 639 21.95 -33.29 11.32
C GLN A 639 23.43 -33.09 10.95
N SER A 640 24.30 -34.02 11.35
CA SER A 640 25.72 -33.99 11.02
C SER A 640 25.99 -34.22 9.54
N ILE A 641 25.30 -35.16 8.88
CA ILE A 641 25.40 -35.35 7.42
C ILE A 641 24.87 -34.12 6.67
N LYS A 642 23.70 -33.59 7.06
CA LYS A 642 23.13 -32.36 6.47
C LYS A 642 24.07 -31.16 6.62
N THR A 643 24.82 -31.07 7.72
CA THR A 643 25.77 -29.97 7.96
C THR A 643 27.04 -30.12 7.13
N LEU A 644 27.60 -31.33 7.05
CA LEU A 644 28.78 -31.61 6.23
C LEU A 644 28.47 -31.41 4.73
N ARG A 645 27.29 -31.87 4.25
CA ARG A 645 26.84 -31.64 2.86
C ARG A 645 26.79 -30.16 2.50
N ARG A 646 26.15 -29.33 3.33
CA ARG A 646 26.06 -27.87 3.12
C ARG A 646 27.45 -27.21 3.03
N GLN A 647 28.41 -27.63 3.87
CA GLN A 647 29.78 -27.09 3.84
C GLN A 647 30.56 -27.47 2.58
N VAL A 648 30.38 -28.69 2.06
CA VAL A 648 31.04 -29.14 0.82
C VAL A 648 30.43 -28.44 -0.38
N VAL A 649 29.10 -28.48 -0.52
CA VAL A 649 28.37 -27.89 -1.66
C VAL A 649 28.64 -26.38 -1.78
N ALA A 650 28.56 -25.63 -0.68
CA ALA A 650 28.85 -24.19 -0.70
C ALA A 650 30.28 -23.87 -1.16
N ARG A 651 31.26 -24.69 -0.74
CA ARG A 651 32.69 -24.51 -1.09
C ARG A 651 32.99 -24.89 -2.54
N GLU A 652 32.31 -25.92 -3.07
CA GLU A 652 32.45 -26.33 -4.46
C GLU A 652 31.75 -25.34 -5.41
N SER A 653 30.57 -24.83 -5.03
CA SER A 653 29.88 -23.76 -5.75
C SER A 653 30.72 -22.48 -5.80
N GLU A 654 31.21 -21.98 -4.67
CA GLU A 654 32.09 -20.79 -4.60
C GLU A 654 33.36 -20.94 -5.47
N ARG A 655 33.89 -22.17 -5.58
CA ARG A 655 35.03 -22.48 -6.46
C ARG A 655 34.62 -22.52 -7.94
N ALA A 656 33.45 -23.07 -8.26
CA ALA A 656 32.93 -23.13 -9.62
C ALA A 656 32.60 -21.73 -10.15
N GLU A 657 31.89 -20.90 -9.37
CA GLU A 657 31.60 -19.50 -9.70
C GLU A 657 32.89 -18.73 -9.99
N ARG A 658 33.89 -18.81 -9.10
CA ARG A 658 35.19 -18.15 -9.31
C ARG A 658 35.95 -18.63 -10.54
N ALA A 659 35.75 -19.87 -10.98
CA ALA A 659 36.36 -20.39 -12.20
C ALA A 659 35.74 -19.83 -13.49
N THR A 660 34.53 -19.24 -13.42
CA THR A 660 33.83 -18.62 -14.56
C THR A 660 34.08 -17.12 -14.73
N LEU A 661 34.98 -16.53 -13.94
CA LEU A 661 35.24 -15.08 -13.97
C LEU A 661 36.26 -14.71 -15.07
N VAL A 662 35.93 -13.66 -15.82
CA VAL A 662 36.85 -13.03 -16.78
C VAL A 662 37.97 -12.33 -16.01
N THR A 663 39.22 -12.59 -16.40
CA THR A 663 40.40 -12.00 -15.74
C THR A 663 40.53 -10.53 -16.11
N GLN A 664 40.31 -9.64 -15.14
CA GLN A 664 40.39 -8.18 -15.30
C GLN A 664 41.84 -7.65 -15.22
N GLU A 665 42.06 -6.43 -15.75
CA GLU A 665 43.28 -5.67 -15.50
C GLU A 665 43.41 -5.33 -14.00
N LYS A 666 44.64 -5.15 -13.50
CA LYS A 666 44.89 -4.65 -12.14
C LYS A 666 44.71 -3.13 -12.05
N LEU A 667 44.05 -2.69 -10.99
CA LEU A 667 43.85 -1.27 -10.70
C LEU A 667 45.18 -0.51 -10.52
N GLN A 668 45.35 0.54 -11.31
CA GLN A 668 46.48 1.46 -11.29
C GLN A 668 46.18 2.65 -10.37
N LEU A 669 46.83 2.67 -9.21
CA LEU A 669 46.61 3.69 -8.18
C LEU A 669 47.13 5.06 -8.60
N ALA A 670 46.37 6.11 -8.28
CA ALA A 670 46.78 7.49 -8.50
C ALA A 670 48.08 7.80 -7.71
N ASN A 671 49.10 8.28 -8.41
CA ASN A 671 50.37 8.69 -7.80
C ASN A 671 50.18 9.89 -6.86
N ASN A 672 51.00 10.01 -5.81
CA ASN A 672 50.98 11.08 -4.78
C ASN A 672 50.97 12.56 -5.29
N ARG A 673 51.10 12.81 -6.59
CA ARG A 673 50.92 14.15 -7.21
C ARG A 673 49.47 14.46 -7.58
N PHE A 674 48.65 13.43 -7.83
CA PHE A 674 47.21 13.53 -8.06
C PHE A 674 46.50 13.02 -6.81
N LYS A 675 45.76 13.91 -6.13
CA LYS A 675 44.91 13.52 -5.00
C LYS A 675 43.67 12.84 -5.57
N PRO A 676 43.41 11.54 -5.29
CA PRO A 676 42.27 10.83 -5.86
C PRO A 676 40.96 11.53 -5.50
N ILE A 677 40.00 11.47 -6.42
CA ILE A 677 38.62 11.90 -6.17
C ILE A 677 38.04 10.84 -5.24
N ARG A 678 37.40 11.26 -4.15
CA ARG A 678 36.94 10.35 -3.10
C ARG A 678 35.57 10.75 -2.59
N LEU A 679 34.76 9.75 -2.26
CA LEU A 679 33.46 9.88 -1.62
C LEU A 679 33.43 8.93 -0.41
N SER A 680 33.20 9.47 0.78
CA SER A 680 33.29 8.75 2.06
C SER A 680 31.92 8.40 2.63
N ASP A 681 31.92 7.59 3.70
CA ASP A 681 30.75 7.18 4.47
C ASP A 681 29.68 6.42 3.65
N LEU A 682 30.14 5.70 2.63
CA LEU A 682 29.30 4.93 1.70
C LEU A 682 29.02 3.51 2.22
N TRP A 683 27.79 3.04 1.99
CA TRP A 683 27.44 1.61 2.01
C TRP A 683 27.62 0.98 0.63
N ILE A 684 27.72 -0.34 0.56
CA ILE A 684 27.85 -1.13 -0.69
C ILE A 684 26.76 -2.21 -0.77
N ARG A 685 26.19 -2.40 -1.97
CA ARG A 685 25.34 -3.53 -2.37
C ARG A 685 25.97 -4.21 -3.61
N PRO A 686 26.04 -5.54 -3.68
CA PRO A 686 25.79 -6.48 -2.58
C PRO A 686 26.80 -6.28 -1.43
N ALA A 687 26.37 -6.58 -0.21
CA ALA A 687 27.24 -6.44 0.97
C ALA A 687 28.30 -7.55 1.03
N PHE A 688 29.47 -7.24 1.60
CA PHE A 688 30.50 -8.25 1.90
C PHE A 688 29.96 -9.31 2.87
N GLY A 689 30.24 -10.59 2.58
CA GLY A 689 29.81 -11.70 3.42
C GLY A 689 30.66 -11.85 4.69
N GLY A 690 30.01 -11.97 5.85
CA GLY A 690 30.67 -12.25 7.13
C GLY A 690 29.77 -12.00 8.34
N ARG A 691 30.12 -12.56 9.51
CA ARG A 691 29.38 -12.36 10.77
C ARG A 691 29.68 -11.01 11.47
N GLY A 692 30.37 -10.10 10.80
CA GLY A 692 30.73 -8.79 11.35
C GLY A 692 29.62 -7.76 11.13
N ARG A 693 29.52 -6.76 12.02
CA ARG A 693 28.72 -5.55 11.71
C ARG A 693 29.24 -4.91 10.43
N LYS A 694 28.31 -4.43 9.59
CA LYS A 694 28.60 -3.62 8.39
C LYS A 694 29.39 -2.37 8.80
N ILE A 695 30.36 -1.96 7.98
CA ILE A 695 31.18 -0.74 8.20
C ILE A 695 31.09 0.09 6.91
N PRO A 696 30.82 1.41 6.99
CA PRO A 696 30.84 2.28 5.82
C PRO A 696 32.27 2.44 5.29
N GLY A 697 32.41 2.51 3.97
CA GLY A 697 33.69 2.61 3.28
C GLY A 697 33.91 3.95 2.59
N THR A 698 34.96 4.00 1.78
CA THR A 698 35.28 5.14 0.91
C THR A 698 35.52 4.60 -0.50
N LEU A 699 34.89 5.26 -1.48
CA LEU A 699 35.10 5.03 -2.91
C LEU A 699 36.14 6.05 -3.41
N GLU A 700 37.26 5.57 -3.95
CA GLU A 700 38.31 6.39 -4.55
C GLU A 700 38.41 6.14 -6.06
N ALA A 701 38.38 7.19 -6.86
CA ALA A 701 38.67 7.13 -8.29
C ALA A 701 40.20 7.18 -8.52
N HIS A 702 40.70 6.24 -9.30
CA HIS A 702 42.10 6.12 -9.67
C HIS A 702 42.27 6.21 -11.20
N VAL A 703 43.40 5.74 -11.75
CA VAL A 703 43.76 5.98 -13.15
C VAL A 703 42.88 5.18 -14.12
N ASN A 704 42.56 3.92 -13.83
CA ASN A 704 41.84 3.03 -14.74
C ASN A 704 40.61 2.36 -14.08
N GLY A 705 40.13 2.90 -12.95
CA GLY A 705 39.03 2.33 -12.20
C GLY A 705 38.78 3.00 -10.85
N PHE A 706 37.77 2.51 -10.14
CA PHE A 706 37.48 2.84 -8.75
C PHE A 706 38.00 1.76 -7.79
N ARG A 707 38.27 2.17 -6.55
CA ARG A 707 38.45 1.28 -5.40
C ARG A 707 37.48 1.65 -4.30
N TYR A 708 36.64 0.70 -3.89
CA TYR A 708 35.96 0.77 -2.61
C TYR A 708 36.78 0.04 -1.54
N SER A 709 36.96 0.67 -0.39
CA SER A 709 37.59 0.02 0.77
C SER A 709 37.00 0.49 2.09
N THR A 710 36.88 -0.43 3.06
CA THR A 710 36.55 -0.11 4.46
C THR A 710 37.82 -0.10 5.32
N THR A 711 37.66 0.02 6.64
CA THR A 711 38.76 -0.17 7.61
C THR A 711 39.33 -1.59 7.62
N ARG A 712 38.60 -2.58 7.08
CA ARG A 712 39.04 -3.98 6.98
C ARG A 712 39.79 -4.21 5.66
N GLN A 713 40.80 -5.09 5.66
CA GLN A 713 41.63 -5.32 4.46
C GLN A 713 41.00 -6.29 3.46
N ASP A 714 40.12 -7.14 3.95
CA ASP A 714 39.30 -8.14 3.27
C ASP A 714 38.05 -7.55 2.60
N GLU A 715 37.58 -6.38 3.05
CA GLU A 715 36.45 -5.65 2.47
C GLU A 715 36.93 -4.61 1.43
N ARG A 716 37.40 -5.10 0.28
CA ARG A 716 37.89 -4.28 -0.84
C ARG A 716 37.34 -4.79 -2.17
N VAL A 717 36.91 -3.85 -3.01
CA VAL A 717 36.42 -4.10 -4.37
C VAL A 717 37.07 -3.09 -5.31
N ASP A 718 37.63 -3.59 -6.41
CA ASP A 718 38.18 -2.79 -7.50
C ASP A 718 37.23 -2.91 -8.70
N ILE A 719 36.82 -1.77 -9.27
CA ILE A 719 35.93 -1.69 -10.44
C ILE A 719 36.70 -0.99 -11.56
N MET A 720 37.03 -1.72 -12.62
CA MET A 720 37.79 -1.20 -13.76
C MET A 720 36.88 -0.39 -14.68
N PHE A 721 37.34 0.78 -15.16
CA PHE A 721 36.54 1.64 -16.05
C PHE A 721 36.10 0.89 -17.32
N GLY A 722 37.01 0.15 -17.98
CA GLY A 722 36.69 -0.68 -19.14
C GLY A 722 35.83 -1.92 -18.87
N ASN A 723 35.35 -2.13 -17.64
CA ASN A 723 34.35 -3.14 -17.31
C ASN A 723 32.99 -2.53 -16.92
N ILE A 724 32.89 -1.21 -16.74
CA ILE A 724 31.63 -0.51 -16.54
C ILE A 724 30.93 -0.44 -17.89
N LYS A 725 29.69 -0.92 -17.95
CA LYS A 725 28.81 -0.78 -19.11
C LYS A 725 27.93 0.46 -18.97
N HIS A 726 27.33 0.63 -17.79
CA HIS A 726 26.52 1.80 -17.43
C HIS A 726 26.85 2.27 -16.02
N ALA A 727 26.89 3.58 -15.83
CA ALA A 727 27.04 4.23 -14.54
C ALA A 727 25.85 5.16 -14.31
N PHE A 728 25.15 5.01 -13.18
CA PHE A 728 24.00 5.82 -12.84
C PHE A 728 24.25 6.64 -11.58
N PHE A 729 23.73 7.86 -11.56
CA PHE A 729 23.62 8.68 -10.36
C PHE A 729 22.15 9.02 -10.11
N GLN A 730 21.67 8.70 -8.90
CA GLN A 730 20.31 9.03 -8.49
C GLN A 730 20.34 9.84 -7.18
N PRO A 731 19.95 11.12 -7.21
CA PRO A 731 19.82 11.95 -6.02
C PRO A 731 18.63 11.49 -5.17
N ALA A 732 18.74 11.60 -3.84
CA ALA A 732 17.59 11.36 -2.97
C ALA A 732 16.58 12.51 -3.13
N GLU A 733 15.46 12.25 -3.83
CA GLU A 733 14.33 13.18 -3.97
C GLU A 733 13.15 12.72 -3.13
N ASN A 734 12.48 11.63 -3.52
CA ASN A 734 11.44 10.97 -2.71
C ASN A 734 11.94 9.64 -2.11
N GLU A 735 13.16 9.22 -2.43
CA GLU A 735 13.78 8.01 -1.90
C GLU A 735 14.56 8.26 -0.60
N MET A 736 14.74 7.18 0.17
CA MET A 736 15.48 7.18 1.44
C MET A 736 17.01 7.22 1.26
N ILE A 737 17.51 7.02 0.03
CA ILE A 737 18.93 6.84 -0.28
C ILE A 737 19.39 7.70 -1.46
N THR A 738 20.60 8.26 -1.37
CA THR A 738 21.34 8.82 -2.52
C THR A 738 22.32 7.74 -2.99
N LEU A 739 22.38 7.44 -4.29
CA LEU A 739 23.17 6.31 -4.80
C LEU A 739 23.97 6.58 -6.07
N LEU A 740 25.03 5.78 -6.24
CA LEU A 740 25.79 5.56 -7.46
C LEU A 740 25.71 4.08 -7.81
N HIS A 741 25.27 3.73 -9.01
CA HIS A 741 25.17 2.34 -9.46
C HIS A 741 26.08 2.08 -10.65
N PHE A 742 26.79 0.96 -10.64
CA PHE A 742 27.62 0.51 -11.75
C PHE A 742 27.14 -0.86 -12.23
N HIS A 743 26.61 -0.90 -13.45
CA HIS A 743 26.29 -2.13 -14.16
C HIS A 743 27.48 -2.52 -15.05
N LEU A 744 27.99 -3.74 -14.90
CA LEU A 744 29.24 -4.18 -15.49
C LEU A 744 29.03 -5.13 -16.67
N HIS A 745 29.92 -5.03 -17.67
CA HIS A 745 29.97 -5.98 -18.79
C HIS A 745 30.22 -7.41 -18.28
N ASN A 746 31.26 -7.59 -17.46
CA ASN A 746 31.66 -8.87 -16.90
C ASN A 746 31.41 -8.92 -15.40
N HIS A 747 30.93 -10.07 -14.93
CA HIS A 747 30.75 -10.35 -13.51
C HIS A 747 32.06 -10.19 -12.72
N ILE A 748 31.96 -9.60 -11.53
CA ILE A 748 33.05 -9.57 -10.54
C ILE A 748 32.58 -10.22 -9.23
N MET A 749 33.53 -10.52 -8.33
CA MET A 749 33.21 -10.97 -6.97
C MET A 749 33.19 -9.79 -6.02
N VAL A 750 32.07 -9.61 -5.32
CA VAL A 750 31.96 -8.71 -4.17
C VAL A 750 31.82 -9.60 -2.93
N GLY A 751 32.94 -9.78 -2.23
CA GLY A 751 33.07 -10.79 -1.18
C GLY A 751 32.87 -12.21 -1.74
N ASN A 752 31.73 -12.82 -1.40
CA ASN A 752 31.35 -14.16 -1.84
C ASN A 752 30.24 -14.17 -2.91
N LYS A 753 29.65 -13.02 -3.29
CA LYS A 753 28.63 -12.96 -4.33
C LYS A 753 29.25 -12.58 -5.68
N LYS A 754 28.97 -13.36 -6.71
CA LYS A 754 29.21 -13.01 -8.12
C LYS A 754 28.11 -12.05 -8.59
N THR A 755 28.47 -10.87 -9.10
CA THR A 755 27.49 -9.85 -9.53
C THR A 755 27.98 -9.09 -10.77
N LYS A 756 27.04 -8.60 -11.60
CA LYS A 756 27.28 -7.52 -12.57
C LYS A 756 26.98 -6.14 -12.00
N ASP A 757 26.17 -6.07 -10.96
CA ASP A 757 25.64 -4.82 -10.42
C ASP A 757 26.29 -4.53 -9.07
N VAL A 758 26.89 -3.34 -8.97
CA VAL A 758 27.53 -2.84 -7.74
C VAL A 758 27.07 -1.42 -7.47
N GLN A 759 26.43 -1.24 -6.32
CA GLN A 759 25.85 0.03 -5.91
C GLN A 759 26.51 0.56 -4.65
N PHE A 760 26.76 1.86 -4.62
CA PHE A 760 27.23 2.61 -3.46
C PHE A 760 26.18 3.64 -3.05
N TYR A 761 25.81 3.70 -1.79
CA TYR A 761 24.71 4.55 -1.34
C TYR A 761 24.90 5.12 0.07
N VAL A 762 24.17 6.19 0.38
CA VAL A 762 24.06 6.78 1.73
C VAL A 762 22.58 6.87 2.10
N GLU A 763 22.25 6.48 3.32
CA GLU A 763 20.92 6.63 3.91
C GLU A 763 20.73 8.06 4.42
N VAL A 764 19.72 8.74 3.89
CA VAL A 764 19.56 10.19 4.00
C VAL A 764 18.53 10.56 5.09
N MET A 765 17.50 9.73 5.24
CA MET A 765 16.55 9.80 6.36
C MET A 765 16.92 8.77 7.42
N ASP A 766 16.97 9.16 8.69
CA ASP A 766 17.03 8.21 9.79
C ASP A 766 15.64 7.62 10.03
N MET A 767 15.55 6.30 10.22
CA MET A 767 14.35 5.69 10.80
C MET A 767 14.27 6.09 12.28
N VAL A 768 13.69 7.25 12.57
CA VAL A 768 13.47 7.73 13.94
C VAL A 768 12.38 6.89 14.60
N GLN A 769 12.76 5.70 15.08
CA GLN A 769 11.99 4.91 16.04
C GLN A 769 12.02 5.59 17.42
N ASN A 770 11.44 6.79 17.52
CA ASN A 770 11.12 7.39 18.81
C ASN A 770 9.92 6.64 19.41
N VAL A 771 10.22 5.59 20.18
CA VAL A 771 9.26 4.79 20.98
C VAL A 771 8.56 5.65 22.06
N GLY A 772 8.98 6.90 22.26
CA GLY A 772 8.33 7.88 23.12
C GLY A 772 7.07 8.50 22.49
N GLY A 773 5.93 7.81 22.60
CA GLY A 773 4.62 8.32 22.19
C GLY A 773 4.18 9.56 22.98
N GLY A 774 4.52 10.75 22.47
CA GLY A 774 4.08 12.04 23.00
C GLY A 774 3.69 12.98 21.87
N LYS A 775 2.53 13.62 21.98
CA LYS A 775 2.04 14.59 20.98
C LYS A 775 3.03 15.74 20.83
N ARG A 776 3.77 15.78 19.72
CA ARG A 776 4.39 17.00 19.21
C ARG A 776 3.49 17.59 18.12
N SER A 777 3.63 18.89 17.92
CA SER A 777 2.73 19.70 17.10
C SER A 777 3.50 20.17 15.88
N ALA A 778 2.88 20.24 14.71
CA ALA A 778 3.51 20.79 13.49
C ALA A 778 3.88 22.30 13.58
N TYR A 779 3.75 22.91 14.76
CA TYR A 779 4.20 24.26 15.13
C TYR A 779 5.21 24.24 16.30
N ASP A 780 5.70 23.07 16.70
CA ASP A 780 6.79 22.91 17.66
C ASP A 780 8.09 23.35 16.95
N PRO A 781 8.78 24.40 17.43
CA PRO A 781 10.03 24.86 16.82
C PRO A 781 11.08 23.76 16.70
N ASP A 782 11.09 22.82 17.65
CA ASP A 782 12.01 21.69 17.68
C ASP A 782 11.76 20.69 16.51
N GLU A 783 10.49 20.50 16.10
CA GLU A 783 10.10 19.61 15.00
C GLU A 783 10.37 20.26 13.64
N LEU A 784 10.13 21.56 13.51
CA LEU A 784 10.52 22.34 12.33
C LEU A 784 12.04 22.46 12.17
N GLU A 785 12.79 22.58 13.27
CA GLU A 785 14.26 22.54 13.24
C GLU A 785 14.79 21.13 12.92
N GLU A 786 14.10 20.06 13.33
CA GLU A 786 14.42 18.68 12.95
C GLU A 786 14.19 18.44 11.45
N GLU A 787 13.02 18.82 10.92
CA GLU A 787 12.70 18.71 9.50
C GLU A 787 13.65 19.56 8.62
N GLN A 788 14.02 20.76 9.08
CA GLN A 788 15.01 21.58 8.39
C GLN A 788 16.42 20.96 8.45
N ARG A 789 16.83 20.38 9.59
CA ARG A 789 18.11 19.64 9.70
C ARG A 789 18.14 18.43 8.77
N GLU A 790 17.02 17.73 8.57
CA GLU A 790 16.91 16.63 7.61
C GLU A 790 17.02 17.13 6.16
N ARG A 791 16.30 18.21 5.79
CA ARG A 791 16.44 18.85 4.47
C ARG A 791 17.87 19.31 4.20
N ASP A 792 18.52 19.95 5.16
CA ASP A 792 19.90 20.44 5.02
C ASP A 792 20.91 19.29 4.90
N ARG A 793 20.72 18.20 5.66
CA ARG A 793 21.51 16.96 5.54
C ARG A 793 21.36 16.33 4.16
N LYS A 794 20.12 16.20 3.68
CA LYS A 794 19.77 15.67 2.35
C LYS A 794 20.41 16.47 1.23
N ASN A 795 20.20 17.78 1.22
CA ASN A 795 20.77 18.69 0.22
C ASN A 795 22.31 18.63 0.24
N LYS A 796 22.93 18.57 1.43
CA LYS A 796 24.38 18.42 1.56
C LYS A 796 24.90 17.11 0.94
N ILE A 797 24.24 15.98 1.20
CA ILE A 797 24.64 14.66 0.67
C ILE A 797 24.50 14.65 -0.86
N ASN A 798 23.37 15.12 -1.40
CA ASN A 798 23.16 15.21 -2.85
C ASN A 798 24.22 16.11 -3.53
N VAL A 799 24.57 17.25 -2.93
CA VAL A 799 25.64 18.14 -3.44
C VAL A 799 27.03 17.48 -3.38
N GLU A 800 27.32 16.68 -2.34
CA GLU A 800 28.59 15.95 -2.24
C GLU A 800 28.72 14.87 -3.33
N PHE A 801 27.64 14.10 -3.57
CA PHE A 801 27.58 13.13 -4.66
C PHE A 801 27.68 13.81 -6.05
N GLN A 802 26.92 14.89 -6.31
CA GLN A 802 27.02 15.64 -7.55
C GLN A 802 28.44 16.18 -7.79
N THR A 803 29.10 16.67 -6.73
CA THR A 803 30.49 17.15 -6.81
C THR A 803 31.47 16.02 -7.10
N PHE A 804 31.21 14.80 -6.62
CA PHE A 804 31.98 13.61 -6.99
C PHE A 804 31.76 13.23 -8.46
N VAL A 805 30.49 13.09 -8.89
CA VAL A 805 30.08 12.77 -10.26
C VAL A 805 30.70 13.73 -11.28
N ASN A 806 30.53 15.04 -11.09
CA ASN A 806 31.07 16.05 -12.01
C ASN A 806 32.58 15.92 -12.16
N ARG A 807 33.32 15.70 -11.06
CA ARG A 807 34.78 15.55 -11.08
C ARG A 807 35.24 14.23 -11.72
N VAL A 808 34.41 13.20 -11.72
CA VAL A 808 34.69 11.93 -12.41
C VAL A 808 34.37 12.05 -13.90
N ASN A 809 33.30 12.77 -14.28
CA ASN A 809 33.06 13.13 -15.69
C ASN A 809 34.23 13.98 -16.25
N ASP A 810 34.78 14.93 -15.48
CA ASP A 810 36.02 15.66 -15.84
C ASP A 810 37.25 14.73 -16.03
N LEU A 811 37.28 13.57 -15.36
CA LEU A 811 38.33 12.57 -15.51
C LEU A 811 38.11 11.73 -16.76
N TRP A 812 36.88 11.31 -17.03
CA TRP A 812 36.49 10.52 -18.21
C TRP A 812 36.53 11.33 -19.51
N GLY A 813 36.27 12.64 -19.47
CA GLY A 813 36.44 13.55 -20.63
C GLY A 813 37.89 13.79 -21.07
N GLN A 814 38.87 13.08 -20.49
CA GLN A 814 40.26 13.12 -20.93
C GLN A 814 40.47 12.18 -22.11
N ALA A 815 41.24 12.63 -23.11
CA ALA A 815 41.47 11.91 -24.38
C ALA A 815 41.93 10.43 -24.28
N GLN A 816 42.41 10.00 -23.11
CA GLN A 816 42.76 8.61 -22.81
C GLN A 816 41.54 7.68 -22.55
N PHE A 817 40.35 8.23 -22.30
CA PHE A 817 39.10 7.48 -22.06
C PHE A 817 37.98 7.79 -23.07
N ASN A 818 38.20 8.68 -24.04
CA ASN A 818 37.22 8.99 -25.11
C ASN A 818 36.72 7.75 -25.88
N GLY A 819 37.44 6.63 -25.87
CA GLY A 819 37.01 5.37 -26.49
C GLY A 819 36.18 4.44 -25.60
N LEU A 820 35.77 4.88 -24.39
CA LEU A 820 34.94 4.11 -23.46
C LEU A 820 33.53 4.69 -23.28
N GLU A 821 33.25 5.90 -23.80
CA GLU A 821 31.92 6.56 -23.75
C GLU A 821 31.26 6.54 -22.35
N LEU A 822 32.07 6.70 -21.29
CA LEU A 822 31.59 6.67 -19.90
C LEU A 822 31.02 8.02 -19.47
N GLU A 823 29.75 8.02 -19.10
CA GLU A 823 29.07 9.12 -18.40
C GLU A 823 28.20 8.58 -17.25
N PHE A 824 27.82 9.47 -16.32
CA PHE A 824 26.79 9.15 -15.32
C PHE A 824 25.42 9.55 -15.86
N ASP A 825 24.62 8.55 -16.20
CA ASP A 825 23.24 8.71 -16.62
C ASP A 825 22.32 8.94 -15.38
N GLN A 826 21.24 9.70 -15.54
CA GLN A 826 20.35 10.10 -14.44
C GLN A 826 18.90 9.66 -14.74
N PRO A 827 18.21 8.99 -13.81
CA PRO A 827 16.80 8.60 -14.00
C PRO A 827 15.87 9.78 -14.28
N LEU A 828 15.17 9.72 -15.42
CA LEU A 828 14.19 10.70 -15.87
C LEU A 828 12.84 10.41 -15.20
N ARG A 829 12.71 10.85 -13.95
CA ARG A 829 11.58 10.53 -13.06
C ARG A 829 10.20 10.80 -13.65
N GLU A 830 10.08 11.86 -14.46
CA GLU A 830 8.84 12.29 -15.12
C GLU A 830 8.28 11.25 -16.11
N LEU A 831 9.15 10.40 -16.67
CA LEU A 831 8.81 9.31 -17.57
C LEU A 831 8.72 7.94 -16.85
N GLY A 832 8.86 7.93 -15.52
CA GLY A 832 8.81 6.71 -14.71
C GLY A 832 7.39 6.20 -14.48
N PHE A 833 7.25 4.88 -14.34
CA PHE A 833 5.97 4.20 -14.14
C PHE A 833 6.09 3.07 -13.11
N PRO A 834 5.04 2.78 -12.32
CA PRO A 834 5.02 1.62 -11.46
C PRO A 834 4.80 0.34 -12.26
N GLY A 835 5.50 -0.73 -11.91
CA GLY A 835 5.35 -2.06 -12.52
C GLY A 835 5.97 -3.15 -11.65
N VAL A 836 5.78 -4.41 -12.03
CA VAL A 836 6.30 -5.59 -11.32
C VAL A 836 7.29 -6.33 -12.25
N PRO A 837 8.58 -6.00 -12.23
CA PRO A 837 9.60 -6.71 -13.02
C PRO A 837 10.02 -8.04 -12.39
N HIS A 838 9.74 -8.21 -11.09
CA HIS A 838 10.17 -9.34 -10.26
C HIS A 838 9.03 -9.78 -9.33
N LYS A 839 9.16 -9.61 -8.00
CA LYS A 839 8.12 -10.00 -7.02
C LYS A 839 7.35 -8.82 -6.40
N SER A 840 7.91 -7.61 -6.39
CA SER A 840 7.32 -6.39 -5.80
C SER A 840 6.90 -5.39 -6.88
N SER A 841 5.92 -4.54 -6.57
CA SER A 841 5.61 -3.36 -7.38
C SER A 841 6.59 -2.24 -7.03
N VAL A 842 7.34 -1.81 -8.03
CA VAL A 842 8.44 -0.85 -7.93
C VAL A 842 8.28 0.25 -8.98
N PHE A 843 8.86 1.42 -8.72
CA PHE A 843 8.83 2.54 -9.65
C PHE A 843 10.01 2.44 -10.62
N ILE A 844 9.73 1.99 -11.84
CA ILE A 844 10.71 1.82 -12.91
C ILE A 844 10.87 3.16 -13.64
N VAL A 845 12.10 3.55 -13.93
CA VAL A 845 12.42 4.87 -14.49
C VAL A 845 13.32 4.71 -15.71
N PRO A 846 13.00 5.32 -16.86
CA PRO A 846 13.94 5.38 -17.98
C PRO A 846 15.05 6.40 -17.73
N THR A 847 16.18 6.21 -18.39
CA THR A 847 17.34 7.10 -18.42
C THR A 847 17.63 7.48 -19.88
N SER A 848 18.74 8.16 -20.19
CA SER A 848 19.06 8.45 -21.61
C SER A 848 19.31 7.18 -22.44
N SER A 849 19.81 6.12 -21.78
CA SER A 849 20.35 4.92 -22.43
C SER A 849 19.72 3.59 -21.97
N CYS A 850 18.99 3.60 -20.85
CA CYS A 850 18.50 2.40 -20.17
C CYS A 850 17.09 2.57 -19.59
N LEU A 851 16.44 1.44 -19.28
CA LEU A 851 15.29 1.37 -18.37
C LEU A 851 15.78 0.73 -17.06
N VAL A 852 15.58 1.40 -15.91
CA VAL A 852 16.19 0.99 -14.64
C VAL A 852 15.25 1.02 -13.43
N GLU A 853 15.57 0.18 -12.45
CA GLU A 853 15.10 0.24 -11.07
C GLU A 853 16.31 -0.08 -10.18
N LEU A 854 16.65 0.87 -9.28
CA LEU A 854 17.92 0.88 -8.55
C LEU A 854 17.74 0.96 -7.03
N ILE A 855 16.53 0.93 -6.49
CA ILE A 855 16.24 1.16 -5.07
C ILE A 855 16.10 -0.17 -4.32
N GLU A 856 15.30 -1.08 -4.88
CA GLU A 856 15.12 -2.43 -4.36
C GLU A 856 16.13 -3.41 -4.97
N THR A 857 16.15 -4.65 -4.49
CA THR A 857 16.98 -5.73 -5.07
C THR A 857 16.12 -6.97 -5.25
N PRO A 858 16.20 -7.70 -6.39
CA PRO A 858 17.16 -7.53 -7.48
C PRO A 858 16.93 -6.28 -8.33
N PHE A 859 18.03 -5.62 -8.73
CA PHE A 859 18.00 -4.40 -9.53
C PHE A 859 17.60 -4.69 -10.97
N LEU A 860 16.81 -3.78 -11.57
CA LEU A 860 16.51 -3.81 -13.00
C LEU A 860 17.47 -2.89 -13.75
N VAL A 861 18.22 -3.42 -14.72
CA VAL A 861 19.02 -2.62 -15.66
C VAL A 861 18.88 -3.20 -17.07
N VAL A 862 18.18 -2.48 -17.94
CA VAL A 862 17.92 -2.87 -19.32
C VAL A 862 18.50 -1.81 -20.25
N SER A 863 19.41 -2.19 -21.14
CA SER A 863 19.97 -1.27 -22.14
C SER A 863 19.05 -1.16 -23.35
N LEU A 864 18.67 0.05 -23.75
CA LEU A 864 17.72 0.24 -24.85
C LEU A 864 18.28 -0.28 -26.19
N SER A 865 19.61 -0.19 -26.38
CA SER A 865 20.32 -0.75 -27.54
C SER A 865 20.30 -2.29 -27.65
N GLU A 866 19.97 -3.00 -26.57
CA GLU A 866 19.82 -4.47 -26.55
C GLU A 866 18.38 -4.94 -26.82
N ILE A 867 17.41 -4.03 -26.92
CA ILE A 867 16.00 -4.33 -27.22
C ILE A 867 15.86 -4.56 -28.73
N GLU A 868 15.12 -5.60 -29.11
CA GLU A 868 14.69 -5.85 -30.49
C GLU A 868 13.30 -5.24 -30.71
N ILE A 869 12.31 -5.69 -29.92
CA ILE A 869 10.94 -5.18 -29.91
C ILE A 869 10.37 -5.18 -28.47
N VAL A 870 9.28 -4.44 -28.27
CA VAL A 870 8.46 -4.48 -27.06
C VAL A 870 7.05 -4.92 -27.41
N ASN A 871 6.44 -5.80 -26.61
CA ASN A 871 5.05 -6.19 -26.76
C ASN A 871 4.26 -5.78 -25.52
N LEU A 872 3.21 -4.99 -25.71
CA LEU A 872 2.30 -4.54 -24.67
C LEU A 872 1.15 -5.56 -24.61
N GLU A 873 1.17 -6.43 -23.60
CA GLU A 873 0.24 -7.54 -23.41
C GLU A 873 -0.95 -7.16 -22.54
N ARG A 874 -2.10 -7.81 -22.77
CA ARG A 874 -3.37 -7.55 -22.08
C ARG A 874 -3.94 -6.14 -22.31
N VAL A 875 -3.47 -5.44 -23.34
CA VAL A 875 -4.03 -4.14 -23.74
C VAL A 875 -5.42 -4.36 -24.34
N GLY A 876 -6.44 -3.86 -23.66
CA GLY A 876 -7.82 -4.03 -24.07
C GLY A 876 -8.82 -3.23 -23.23
N LEU A 877 -9.97 -2.91 -23.84
CA LEU A 877 -11.04 -2.14 -23.21
C LEU A 877 -11.54 -2.83 -21.94
N GLY A 878 -11.33 -2.18 -20.78
CA GLY A 878 -11.78 -2.66 -19.47
C GLY A 878 -10.68 -3.22 -18.56
N GLN A 879 -9.46 -3.45 -19.04
CA GLN A 879 -8.34 -3.83 -18.15
C GLN A 879 -7.70 -2.60 -17.50
N LYS A 880 -7.52 -2.65 -16.18
CA LYS A 880 -6.89 -1.56 -15.39
C LYS A 880 -5.37 -1.57 -15.48
N ASN A 881 -4.79 -2.76 -15.68
CA ASN A 881 -3.37 -2.98 -15.81
C ASN A 881 -3.11 -3.75 -17.10
N PHE A 882 -1.95 -3.53 -17.70
CA PHE A 882 -1.39 -4.30 -18.82
C PHE A 882 0.02 -4.77 -18.43
N ASP A 883 0.63 -5.64 -19.23
CA ASP A 883 2.02 -6.08 -19.04
C ASP A 883 2.89 -5.66 -20.20
N MET A 884 4.19 -5.54 -19.98
CA MET A 884 5.17 -5.23 -21.02
C MET A 884 6.21 -6.33 -21.11
N THR A 885 6.29 -7.00 -22.25
CA THR A 885 7.34 -7.96 -22.55
C THR A 885 8.41 -7.30 -23.43
N ILE A 886 9.64 -7.25 -22.94
CA ILE A 886 10.82 -6.76 -23.65
C ILE A 886 11.54 -7.96 -24.28
N VAL A 887 11.61 -7.98 -25.61
CA VAL A 887 12.34 -8.98 -26.38
C VAL A 887 13.74 -8.45 -26.69
N PHE A 888 14.76 -9.19 -26.30
CA PHE A 888 16.16 -8.81 -26.55
C PHE A 888 16.62 -9.23 -27.95
N LYS A 889 17.62 -8.53 -28.49
CA LYS A 889 18.27 -8.92 -29.75
C LYS A 889 18.87 -10.33 -29.66
N ASP A 890 19.51 -10.68 -28.54
CA ASP A 890 19.96 -12.07 -28.32
C ASP A 890 18.78 -12.98 -27.95
N PHE A 891 18.24 -13.72 -28.93
CA PHE A 891 17.13 -14.65 -28.73
C PHE A 891 17.47 -15.86 -27.84
N LYS A 892 18.73 -16.02 -27.40
CA LYS A 892 19.11 -17.00 -26.36
C LYS A 892 18.92 -16.48 -24.93
N ARG A 893 18.70 -15.17 -24.77
CA ARG A 893 18.35 -14.53 -23.50
C ARG A 893 16.83 -14.62 -23.33
N ASP A 894 16.37 -15.12 -22.18
CA ASP A 894 14.95 -15.10 -21.83
C ASP A 894 14.40 -13.66 -21.88
N VAL A 895 13.16 -13.52 -22.33
CA VAL A 895 12.46 -12.22 -22.36
C VAL A 895 12.30 -11.66 -20.95
N LEU A 896 12.32 -10.34 -20.82
CA LEU A 896 12.00 -9.67 -19.57
C LEU A 896 10.52 -9.26 -19.61
N ARG A 897 9.76 -9.70 -18.62
CA ARG A 897 8.36 -9.33 -18.44
C ARG A 897 8.24 -8.34 -17.28
N ILE A 898 7.47 -7.28 -17.47
CA ILE A 898 7.11 -6.31 -16.42
C ILE A 898 5.58 -6.35 -16.31
N ASP A 899 5.11 -6.90 -15.21
CA ASP A 899 3.69 -7.14 -14.98
C ASP A 899 2.99 -5.97 -14.30
N SER A 900 1.66 -5.93 -14.45
CA SER A 900 0.75 -5.05 -13.70
C SER A 900 1.04 -3.55 -13.82
N ILE A 901 1.44 -3.09 -15.00
CA ILE A 901 1.63 -1.67 -15.32
C ILE A 901 0.24 -1.01 -15.44
N PRO A 902 -0.06 0.09 -14.73
CA PRO A 902 -1.37 0.76 -14.84
C PRO A 902 -1.62 1.30 -16.24
N SER A 903 -2.85 1.14 -16.76
CA SER A 903 -3.23 1.62 -18.10
C SER A 903 -3.09 3.14 -18.29
N THR A 904 -3.05 3.91 -17.20
CA THR A 904 -2.72 5.35 -17.22
C THR A 904 -1.30 5.65 -17.72
N SER A 905 -0.37 4.70 -17.60
CA SER A 905 1.01 4.82 -18.09
C SER A 905 1.18 4.33 -19.53
N LEU A 906 0.13 3.80 -20.16
CA LEU A 906 0.19 3.21 -21.50
C LEU A 906 0.64 4.23 -22.55
N ASP A 907 0.01 5.40 -22.60
CA ASP A 907 0.31 6.41 -23.63
C ASP A 907 1.70 7.03 -23.45
N GLY A 908 2.13 7.24 -22.20
CA GLY A 908 3.48 7.71 -21.88
C GLY A 908 4.56 6.69 -22.25
N ILE A 909 4.30 5.39 -22.03
CA ILE A 909 5.22 4.32 -22.47
C ILE A 909 5.24 4.22 -23.99
N LYS A 910 4.09 4.32 -24.69
CA LYS A 910 4.05 4.36 -26.16
C LYS A 910 4.84 5.55 -26.74
N GLU A 911 4.70 6.73 -26.15
CA GLU A 911 5.43 7.93 -26.56
C GLU A 911 6.94 7.83 -26.29
N TRP A 912 7.32 7.25 -25.14
CA TRP A 912 8.71 6.98 -24.82
C TRP A 912 9.34 5.95 -25.77
N LEU A 913 8.65 4.85 -26.09
CA LEU A 913 9.12 3.85 -27.05
C LEU A 913 9.24 4.42 -28.47
N ASP A 914 8.29 5.27 -28.88
CA ASP A 914 8.34 5.96 -30.18
C ASP A 914 9.49 6.98 -30.26
N THR A 915 9.73 7.74 -29.19
CA THR A 915 10.83 8.73 -29.10
C THR A 915 12.21 8.08 -29.00
N THR A 916 12.27 6.80 -28.61
CA THR A 916 13.53 6.03 -28.49
C THR A 916 13.79 5.09 -29.68
N ASP A 917 13.03 5.23 -30.77
CA ASP A 917 13.10 4.39 -31.99
C ASP A 917 12.89 2.88 -31.71
N ILE A 918 12.13 2.54 -30.67
CA ILE A 918 11.79 1.16 -30.31
C ILE A 918 10.43 0.78 -30.90
N LYS A 919 10.42 -0.24 -31.76
CA LYS A 919 9.18 -0.80 -32.29
C LYS A 919 8.40 -1.50 -31.18
N TYR A 920 7.14 -1.10 -30.99
CA TYR A 920 6.21 -1.80 -30.11
C TYR A 920 5.02 -2.43 -30.86
N TYR A 921 4.45 -3.45 -30.24
CA TYR A 921 3.23 -4.16 -30.64
C TYR A 921 2.23 -4.21 -29.49
N GLU A 922 0.95 -4.42 -29.79
CA GLU A 922 -0.14 -4.48 -28.81
C GLU A 922 -0.89 -5.80 -28.95
N SER A 923 -0.98 -6.56 -27.86
CA SER A 923 -1.65 -7.86 -27.81
C SER A 923 -2.71 -7.88 -26.71
N ARG A 924 -3.89 -8.41 -27.03
CA ARG A 924 -4.98 -8.63 -26.06
C ARG A 924 -4.71 -9.81 -25.11
N LEU A 925 -3.77 -10.70 -25.46
CA LEU A 925 -3.46 -11.94 -24.75
C LEU A 925 -1.96 -12.06 -24.44
N ASN A 926 -1.63 -12.85 -23.42
CA ASN A 926 -0.26 -13.22 -23.12
C ASN A 926 0.28 -14.20 -24.17
N LEU A 927 1.51 -14.00 -24.64
CA LEU A 927 2.14 -14.83 -25.67
C LEU A 927 3.18 -15.79 -25.08
N ASN A 928 3.30 -17.00 -25.63
CA ASN A 928 4.32 -17.97 -25.22
C ASN A 928 5.67 -17.68 -25.90
N TRP A 929 6.37 -16.66 -25.40
CA TRP A 929 7.64 -16.18 -25.95
C TRP A 929 8.73 -17.24 -26.04
N ARG A 930 8.81 -18.18 -25.08
CA ARG A 930 9.80 -19.28 -25.13
C ARG A 930 9.58 -20.18 -26.35
N GLN A 931 8.32 -20.47 -26.70
CA GLN A 931 8.00 -21.23 -27.90
C GLN A 931 8.24 -20.42 -29.18
N ILE A 932 7.82 -19.14 -29.20
CA ILE A 932 8.01 -18.24 -30.35
C ILE A 932 9.49 -18.06 -30.68
N LEU A 933 10.32 -17.66 -29.70
CA LEU A 933 11.77 -17.46 -29.89
C LEU A 933 12.49 -18.75 -30.27
N LYS A 934 12.03 -19.90 -29.76
CA LYS A 934 12.55 -21.20 -30.17
C LYS A 934 12.25 -21.49 -31.64
N THR A 935 11.00 -21.30 -32.09
CA THR A 935 10.64 -21.48 -33.51
C THR A 935 11.47 -20.55 -34.42
N ILE A 936 11.64 -19.28 -34.05
CA ILE A 936 12.48 -18.32 -34.80
C ILE A 936 13.96 -18.75 -34.83
N THR A 937 14.45 -19.41 -33.77
CA THR A 937 15.84 -19.87 -33.68
C THR A 937 16.07 -21.20 -34.43
N ASP A 938 15.08 -22.11 -34.40
CA ASP A 938 15.13 -23.42 -35.04
C ASP A 938 14.89 -23.32 -36.56
N ASP A 939 14.02 -22.40 -37.01
CA ASP A 939 13.80 -22.08 -38.43
C ASP A 939 13.68 -20.56 -38.69
N PRO A 940 14.83 -19.87 -38.85
CA PRO A 940 14.84 -18.44 -39.16
C PRO A 940 14.29 -18.08 -40.54
N GLN A 941 14.19 -19.05 -41.46
CA GLN A 941 13.85 -18.76 -42.85
C GLN A 941 12.34 -18.63 -43.03
N SER A 942 11.54 -19.53 -42.44
CA SER A 942 10.07 -19.38 -42.45
C SER A 942 9.60 -18.14 -41.71
N PHE A 943 10.31 -17.69 -40.66
CA PHE A 943 10.03 -16.42 -39.99
C PHE A 943 10.19 -15.21 -40.93
N ILE A 944 11.25 -15.17 -41.73
CA ILE A 944 11.48 -14.09 -42.70
C ILE A 944 10.46 -14.15 -43.85
N GLU A 945 10.16 -15.35 -44.36
CA GLU A 945 9.17 -15.56 -45.43
C GLU A 945 7.73 -15.25 -44.96
N GLY A 946 7.43 -15.42 -43.67
CA GLY A 946 6.14 -15.10 -43.03
C GLY A 946 5.93 -13.63 -42.66
N GLY A 947 6.82 -12.72 -43.07
CA GLY A 947 6.69 -11.28 -42.79
C GLY A 947 7.36 -10.81 -41.49
N GLY A 948 8.20 -11.64 -40.87
CA GLY A 948 8.93 -11.28 -39.64
C GLY A 948 7.98 -11.02 -38.47
N TRP A 949 8.11 -9.86 -37.83
CA TRP A 949 7.29 -9.49 -36.67
C TRP A 949 5.85 -9.06 -36.99
N GLU A 950 5.43 -9.01 -38.26
CA GLU A 950 4.07 -8.59 -38.63
C GLU A 950 2.95 -9.52 -38.12
N PHE A 951 3.25 -10.76 -37.71
CA PHE A 951 2.22 -11.63 -37.09
C PHE A 951 1.70 -11.10 -35.75
N LEU A 952 2.38 -10.14 -35.14
CA LEU A 952 1.95 -9.43 -33.92
C LEU A 952 1.04 -8.22 -34.24
N ASN A 953 0.89 -7.85 -35.51
CA ASN A 953 0.18 -6.65 -35.96
C ASN A 953 -1.31 -6.94 -36.21
N LEU A 954 -2.07 -7.16 -35.13
CA LEU A 954 -3.48 -7.56 -35.19
C LEU A 954 -4.40 -6.53 -35.88
N GLU A 955 -4.02 -5.24 -35.90
CA GLU A 955 -4.83 -4.18 -36.52
C GLU A 955 -4.79 -4.19 -38.06
N ALA A 956 -3.73 -4.72 -38.67
CA ALA A 956 -3.62 -4.79 -40.13
C ALA A 956 -4.68 -5.72 -40.76
N THR A 957 -5.16 -6.70 -39.99
CA THR A 957 -6.18 -7.69 -40.42
C THR A 957 -7.60 -7.15 -40.50
N ASP A 958 -7.93 -6.06 -39.79
CA ASP A 958 -9.31 -5.54 -39.70
C ASP A 958 -9.64 -4.45 -40.74
N SER A 959 -8.68 -4.03 -41.59
CA SER A 959 -8.84 -2.85 -42.46
C SER A 959 -8.94 -3.07 -43.98
N GLU A 960 -8.58 -4.23 -44.57
CA GLU A 960 -8.75 -4.46 -46.03
C GLU A 960 -9.05 -5.93 -46.44
N SER A 961 -10.09 -6.59 -45.88
CA SER A 961 -10.62 -7.83 -46.51
C SER A 961 -12.08 -8.19 -46.19
N GLU A 962 -13.04 -7.42 -46.72
CA GLU A 962 -14.41 -7.95 -46.97
C GLU A 962 -14.41 -8.93 -48.17
N ASN A 963 -13.71 -10.08 -48.06
CA ASN A 963 -13.94 -11.30 -48.86
C ASN A 963 -12.99 -12.47 -48.49
N SER A 964 -13.06 -12.98 -47.26
CA SER A 964 -12.58 -14.33 -46.95
C SER A 964 -13.34 -14.93 -45.76
N GLU A 965 -14.58 -15.37 -46.02
CA GLU A 965 -15.21 -16.40 -45.17
C GLU A 965 -14.45 -17.72 -45.35
N GLU A 966 -13.46 -18.00 -44.49
CA GLU A 966 -13.04 -19.34 -44.00
C GLU A 966 -11.69 -19.24 -43.26
N SER A 967 -11.69 -19.46 -41.94
CA SER A 967 -10.68 -20.30 -41.23
C SER A 967 -10.68 -20.20 -39.69
N ASP A 968 -11.68 -19.60 -39.04
CA ASP A 968 -11.86 -19.80 -37.59
C ASP A 968 -12.53 -21.16 -37.31
N LYS A 969 -11.74 -22.24 -37.43
CA LYS A 969 -12.13 -23.58 -36.96
C LYS A 969 -11.81 -23.72 -35.48
N GLY A 970 -12.71 -23.20 -34.66
CA GLY A 970 -12.86 -23.68 -33.29
C GLY A 970 -12.95 -25.20 -33.26
N TYR A 971 -12.08 -25.85 -32.49
CA TYR A 971 -12.05 -27.29 -32.32
C TYR A 971 -13.09 -27.69 -31.26
N GLU A 972 -14.28 -28.07 -31.69
CA GLU A 972 -15.28 -28.75 -30.83
C GLU A 972 -14.97 -30.25 -30.76
N PRO A 973 -14.86 -30.86 -29.56
CA PRO A 973 -14.82 -32.30 -29.40
C PRO A 973 -16.23 -32.91 -29.50
N SER A 974 -16.38 -33.97 -30.29
CA SER A 974 -17.66 -34.65 -30.50
C SER A 974 -17.91 -35.78 -29.50
N ASP A 975 -18.94 -35.63 -28.66
CA ASP A 975 -19.42 -36.68 -27.75
C ASP A 975 -20.31 -37.72 -28.47
N VAL A 976 -19.93 -39.01 -28.40
CA VAL A 976 -20.84 -40.14 -28.10
C VAL A 976 -20.04 -41.28 -27.44
N GLU A 977 -20.07 -41.32 -26.10
CA GLU A 977 -20.12 -42.48 -25.18
C GLU A 977 -20.08 -43.93 -25.77
N PRO A 978 -19.35 -44.88 -25.14
CA PRO A 978 -19.86 -45.44 -23.87
C PRO A 978 -18.84 -45.69 -22.73
N GLU A 979 -19.32 -45.46 -21.50
CA GLU A 979 -18.84 -45.86 -20.17
C GLU A 979 -17.79 -47.01 -20.09
N SER A 980 -16.67 -46.74 -19.41
CA SER A 980 -16.02 -47.72 -18.52
C SER A 980 -15.18 -47.04 -17.43
N ASP A 981 -15.49 -47.28 -16.16
CA ASP A 981 -14.74 -46.77 -15.00
C ASP A 981 -13.24 -47.16 -15.02
N SER A 982 -12.35 -46.18 -14.80
CA SER A 982 -11.16 -46.32 -13.93
C SER A 982 -10.47 -44.97 -13.69
N GLU A 983 -9.77 -44.88 -12.57
CA GLU A 983 -9.17 -43.66 -12.01
C GLU A 983 -7.79 -43.32 -12.63
N ASP A 984 -7.26 -42.13 -12.28
CA ASP A 984 -5.89 -41.63 -12.43
C ASP A 984 -5.45 -40.85 -13.71
N GLU A 985 -4.37 -40.06 -13.53
CA GLU A 985 -3.58 -39.26 -14.49
C GLU A 985 -4.09 -37.85 -14.88
N ALA A 986 -3.91 -36.88 -13.97
CA ALA A 986 -3.78 -35.46 -14.33
C ALA A 986 -2.31 -35.14 -14.67
N SER A 987 -2.07 -34.66 -15.90
CA SER A 987 -0.72 -34.44 -16.46
C SER A 987 -0.35 -32.95 -16.49
N ASP A 988 0.31 -32.46 -15.42
CA ASP A 988 1.00 -31.17 -15.44
C ASP A 988 2.45 -31.30 -15.93
N SER A 989 2.81 -30.52 -16.95
CA SER A 989 4.17 -30.43 -17.51
C SER A 989 4.90 -29.20 -16.98
N GLU A 990 5.60 -29.35 -15.85
CA GLU A 990 6.53 -28.32 -15.38
C GLU A 990 7.91 -28.43 -16.03
N SER A 991 8.46 -27.30 -16.50
CA SER A 991 9.82 -27.19 -17.03
C SER A 991 10.72 -26.31 -16.16
N LEU A 992 11.29 -26.99 -15.16
CA LEU A 992 12.52 -26.69 -14.42
C LEU A 992 13.34 -25.46 -14.87
N VAL A 993 13.42 -24.44 -14.01
CA VAL A 993 14.70 -23.78 -13.66
C VAL A 993 14.70 -23.48 -12.15
N GLU A 994 15.64 -24.08 -11.41
CA GLU A 994 15.78 -23.90 -9.97
C GLU A 994 16.37 -22.53 -9.62
N SER A 995 15.63 -21.73 -8.85
CA SER A 995 16.22 -20.72 -7.95
C SER A 995 15.85 -21.11 -6.52
N GLU A 996 16.80 -21.68 -5.76
CA GLU A 996 16.62 -22.02 -4.34
C GLU A 996 16.42 -20.73 -3.51
N ASP A 997 15.15 -20.37 -3.26
CA ASP A 997 14.70 -19.44 -2.22
C ASP A 997 13.34 -19.96 -1.67
N ASP A 998 13.36 -21.17 -1.11
CA ASP A 998 12.24 -21.72 -0.31
C ASP A 998 12.32 -21.17 1.12
N ASP A 999 11.48 -20.17 1.41
CA ASP A 999 10.92 -19.91 2.73
C ASP A 999 9.39 -19.74 2.52
N GLU A 1000 8.69 -20.85 2.21
CA GLU A 1000 7.23 -20.94 2.27
C GLU A 1000 6.81 -21.54 3.63
N ASP A 1001 6.16 -20.72 4.46
CA ASP A 1001 5.54 -21.12 5.73
C ASP A 1001 3.99 -21.06 5.60
N GLU A 1002 3.40 -22.10 5.01
CA GLU A 1002 2.07 -22.63 5.37
C GLU A 1002 2.27 -24.16 5.47
N ASP A 1003 1.84 -24.89 6.51
CA ASP A 1003 0.49 -24.84 7.06
C ASP A 1003 0.38 -25.51 8.47
N SER A 1004 -0.73 -25.22 9.15
CA SER A 1004 -1.38 -25.99 10.24
C SER A 1004 -0.60 -26.58 11.44
N ASP A 1005 -0.94 -26.04 12.61
CA ASP A 1005 -0.99 -26.65 13.95
C ASP A 1005 -0.87 -28.20 14.09
N GLU A 1006 0.18 -28.71 14.73
CA GLU A 1006 0.03 -29.77 15.77
C GLU A 1006 1.18 -29.75 16.82
N ASP A 1007 0.80 -29.36 18.05
CA ASP A 1007 1.48 -29.42 19.35
C ASP A 1007 2.94 -29.95 19.45
N SER A 1008 3.87 -29.08 19.84
CA SER A 1008 5.07 -29.47 20.62
C SER A 1008 5.40 -28.45 21.72
N GLU A 1009 5.88 -28.95 22.87
CA GLU A 1009 5.88 -28.19 24.14
C GLU A 1009 6.94 -27.08 24.21
N GLU A 1010 6.52 -25.81 24.25
CA GLU A 1010 7.41 -24.69 24.57
C GLU A 1010 7.58 -24.46 26.09
N GLU A 1011 8.84 -24.36 26.48
CA GLU A 1011 9.31 -24.09 27.83
C GLU A 1011 8.91 -22.66 28.26
N LYS A 1012 8.13 -22.54 29.34
CA LYS A 1012 7.53 -21.26 29.78
C LYS A 1012 8.57 -20.16 30.01
N GLY A 1013 8.64 -19.20 29.09
CA GLY A 1013 9.32 -17.93 29.29
C GLY A 1013 8.74 -17.15 30.49
N LYS A 1014 9.62 -16.53 31.27
CA LYS A 1014 9.23 -15.63 32.39
C LYS A 1014 8.37 -14.48 31.87
N THR A 1015 7.37 -14.09 32.66
CA THR A 1015 6.47 -12.98 32.29
C THR A 1015 7.18 -11.61 32.40
N TRP A 1016 6.70 -10.61 31.66
CA TRP A 1016 7.23 -9.23 31.72
C TRP A 1016 7.29 -8.67 33.16
N GLU A 1017 6.27 -8.95 33.96
CA GLU A 1017 6.21 -8.54 35.37
C GLU A 1017 7.25 -9.25 36.25
N GLU A 1018 7.71 -10.43 35.84
CA GLU A 1018 8.77 -11.21 36.49
C GLU A 1018 10.16 -10.71 36.06
N LEU A 1019 10.33 -10.30 34.80
CA LEU A 1019 11.53 -9.65 34.29
C LEU A 1019 11.73 -8.24 34.86
N GLU A 1020 10.67 -7.42 35.00
CA GLU A 1020 10.74 -6.13 35.72
C GLU A 1020 11.10 -6.31 37.20
N ARG A 1021 10.59 -7.38 37.83
CA ARG A 1021 10.90 -7.72 39.22
C ARG A 1021 12.34 -8.21 39.38
N GLU A 1022 12.87 -8.94 38.40
CA GLU A 1022 14.27 -9.39 38.36
C GLU A 1022 15.22 -8.22 38.07
N ALA A 1023 14.86 -7.30 37.16
CA ALA A 1023 15.62 -6.08 36.88
C ALA A 1023 15.63 -5.10 38.07
N SER A 1024 14.47 -4.84 38.70
CA SER A 1024 14.39 -3.96 39.88
C SER A 1024 15.09 -4.54 41.12
N ASN A 1025 15.18 -5.87 41.24
CA ASN A 1025 16.04 -6.51 42.24
C ASN A 1025 17.53 -6.38 41.88
N ALA A 1026 17.92 -6.52 40.60
CA ALA A 1026 19.31 -6.33 40.18
C ALA A 1026 19.81 -4.89 40.42
N ASP A 1027 18.96 -3.89 40.22
CA ASP A 1027 19.24 -2.48 40.54
C ASP A 1027 19.25 -2.22 42.06
N ARG A 1028 18.53 -3.01 42.86
CA ARG A 1028 18.62 -2.98 44.34
C ARG A 1028 19.85 -3.72 44.89
N GLU A 1029 20.34 -4.75 44.23
CA GLU A 1029 21.56 -5.48 44.62
C GLU A 1029 22.83 -4.73 44.21
N LYS A 1030 22.82 -3.98 43.09
CA LYS A 1030 23.88 -3.02 42.73
C LYS A 1030 23.74 -1.72 43.50
N GLY A 1031 24.01 -1.79 44.80
CA GLY A 1031 23.94 -0.66 45.70
C GLY A 1031 24.81 0.53 45.29
N ASN A 1032 24.16 1.62 44.87
CA ASN A 1032 24.41 3.00 45.28
C ASN A 1032 25.89 3.47 45.37
N GLU A 1033 26.68 3.31 44.30
CA GLU A 1033 27.93 4.07 44.14
C GLU A 1033 27.66 5.44 43.49
N SER A 1034 27.88 6.50 44.28
CA SER A 1034 27.61 7.89 43.95
C SER A 1034 28.60 8.45 42.92
N ASP A 1035 28.17 8.59 41.67
CA ASP A 1035 28.99 9.16 40.59
C ASP A 1035 29.05 10.71 40.71
N SER A 1036 29.95 11.20 41.55
CA SER A 1036 30.14 12.63 41.85
C SER A 1036 30.76 13.43 40.68
N GLU A 1037 30.46 14.73 40.59
CA GLU A 1037 30.77 15.55 39.40
C GLU A 1037 32.26 15.70 39.03
N ASP A 1038 33.20 15.33 39.89
CA ASP A 1038 34.63 15.59 39.65
C ASP A 1038 35.27 14.63 38.64
N ASP A 1039 34.76 13.40 38.45
CA ASP A 1039 35.30 12.50 37.42
C ASP A 1039 34.86 12.86 35.99
N ARG A 1040 33.72 13.57 35.83
CA ARG A 1040 33.35 14.18 34.54
C ARG A 1040 34.33 15.29 34.11
N LYS A 1041 34.97 16.00 35.06
CA LYS A 1041 35.94 17.07 34.74
C LYS A 1041 37.29 16.51 34.27
N ARG A 1042 37.74 15.36 34.77
CA ARG A 1042 39.00 14.74 34.33
C ARG A 1042 38.98 14.22 32.89
N ARG A 1043 37.84 13.75 32.38
CA ARG A 1043 37.73 13.24 31.00
C ARG A 1043 37.71 14.33 29.92
N LYS A 1044 37.35 15.58 30.24
CA LYS A 1044 37.37 16.71 29.27
C LYS A 1044 38.75 17.37 29.07
N ALA A 1045 39.76 17.05 29.88
CA ALA A 1045 41.05 17.77 29.89
C ALA A 1045 42.17 17.14 29.02
N LYS A 1046 41.89 16.13 28.18
CA LYS A 1046 42.91 15.35 27.45
C LYS A 1046 42.77 15.30 25.91
N SER A 1047 42.01 16.21 25.31
CA SER A 1047 41.88 16.32 23.85
C SER A 1047 42.11 17.75 23.36
N PHE A 1048 43.39 18.15 23.23
CA PHE A 1048 43.89 19.18 22.30
C PHE A 1048 45.43 19.31 22.46
N GLY A 1049 46.24 18.91 21.47
CA GLY A 1049 47.72 18.97 21.63
C GLY A 1049 48.64 18.36 20.56
N LYS A 1050 48.63 18.91 19.33
CA LYS A 1050 49.79 19.07 18.41
C LYS A 1050 50.80 17.92 18.12
N SER A 1051 50.66 17.35 16.92
CA SER A 1051 51.63 17.37 15.78
C SER A 1051 53.10 16.87 15.87
N ARG A 1052 53.44 15.99 14.89
CA ARG A 1052 54.70 15.86 14.11
C ARG A 1052 55.99 15.31 14.80
N GLY A 1053 56.55 14.22 14.25
CA GLY A 1053 57.91 13.75 14.59
C GLY A 1053 58.33 12.43 13.92
N THR A 1054 59.26 12.49 12.98
CA THR A 1054 59.75 11.48 12.02
C THR A 1054 60.64 10.32 12.53
N ASN A 1055 60.60 9.20 11.78
CA ASN A 1055 61.75 8.39 11.25
C ASN A 1055 62.38 7.17 11.99
N LEU A 1056 62.74 6.17 11.15
CA LEU A 1056 63.73 5.06 11.27
C LEU A 1056 63.41 3.90 12.25
N SER A 1057 63.86 2.64 12.06
CA SER A 1057 64.29 1.83 10.88
C SER A 1057 64.55 0.36 11.31
N SER A 1058 64.87 -0.55 10.37
CA SER A 1058 65.36 -1.95 10.56
C SER A 1058 64.31 -2.99 11.02
N SER A 1059 63.97 -4.03 10.23
CA SER A 1059 64.71 -5.27 9.91
C SER A 1059 64.69 -6.30 11.05
N MET A 1060 63.75 -7.27 11.08
CA MET A 1060 63.87 -8.65 10.52
C MET A 1060 64.90 -9.57 11.22
N PRO A 1061 64.74 -10.93 11.27
CA PRO A 1061 63.50 -11.71 11.52
C PRO A 1061 63.69 -13.11 12.22
N LYS A 1062 62.58 -13.83 12.42
CA LYS A 1062 62.41 -15.32 12.34
C LYS A 1062 63.27 -16.29 13.19
N ARG A 1063 62.59 -17.00 14.10
CA ARG A 1063 62.31 -18.47 14.16
C ARG A 1063 61.86 -18.82 15.59
N ALA A 1064 61.16 -19.89 15.96
CA ALA A 1064 60.30 -20.88 15.31
C ALA A 1064 59.71 -21.74 16.47
N LYS A 1065 58.40 -22.04 16.39
CA LYS A 1065 57.78 -23.34 16.70
C LYS A 1065 58.25 -24.16 17.92
N LEU A 1066 57.41 -24.29 18.95
CA LEU A 1066 56.60 -25.50 19.23
C LEU A 1066 55.97 -25.46 20.64
N ARG A 1067 54.65 -25.30 20.69
CA ARG A 1067 53.74 -26.33 21.21
C ARG A 1067 52.34 -26.12 20.63
#